data_AF-A0A5J4YGA2-F1
#
_entry.id   AF-A0A5J4YGA2-F1
#
_cell.length_a   1.000
_cell.length_b   1.000
_cell.length_c   1.000
_cell.angle_alpha   90.00
_cell.angle_beta   90.00
_cell.angle_gamma   90.00
#
_symmetry.space_group_name_H-M   'P 1'
#
loop_
_entity.id
_entity.type
_entity.pdbx_description
1 polymer ?
#
loop_
_entity_poly.entity_id
_entity_poly.type
_entity_poly.pdbx_seq_one_letter_code
_entity_poly.pdbx_strand_id
1 'polypeptide(L)'
;MIRQLWLLTAVLVAALSLAEGFKDQDFKKCENSAFCKRLRGAQGQTCSISPSSVVVKGSAVQALLQCGDSKEELDLTLTAYDGIARLHVNERTSGKQRFQVPHALLPDIDSKGTSWGQHEKSSNSLCLKLGQADVTLQYTPLQLDVTISGKAAILFNSKSLFNFEHLRQKQEGDPEGWWEETFKSHTDSKPYGPEGISFDVTFPQAQHVYGLPEHATSFALKPTTGGNGSLSDPYRLYNLDVFEHAADSPFGLYGSIPFMLAHKPGLSVGAFWLNAAEMFVDVSQEGDSTSTNWVAESGVLDLFLLLGPTPPQVSAQYARLTGTTALPQYSSIAYHQCRWNYRDQADVQAVNAGFDENDMPYDVIWLDIEHTDGKRYFTWDKHFFPDPIAMQDNLAASGRKLVTIIDPHIKRDSSYYIYKEGQEKGLYVMNKDKQEFDGWCWPGSSAYLDYLNPATRDWWASQFMLNKYKGSTKDLYVWNDMNEFSVFNGPEITMPKDNLHYGEVEHRDLHNLNGALVHMATAQGLVERGKSIFGSDGDRPFVLSRSFFAGSQRTGPIWTGDNAASWEHLRLSVPMLLSISIAGLPFAGADVGGFFGNADSELIVRWNQLGTYYPFFRGHGHLETKRREPWLFGEDNTRRNRQSLRERYALLPYLYTLFWETHTQGTPIMRPLWYEFPELTATYSMDQQFMFGPAMLVAPVMEPGSSSVEVFLPASERWFDAHTGVEVSKSSGWLSSSNKTTHQVNVDMESIPVFLRGGHIIARKERARRSTAQMAKDPFTLWVALNSSGGAEGNLYIDDGHSFAYQRGSYLHRQFSFSKGVLTNKAAETSAAVMSIKAGKLSMSNTIERIVVVGAIGKESRWTALYKGASGQHMEVENGPLNRVAGMPDAAVVIRKPDLLVEQDWSLQLLPSSHDL
;
A
#
# COMPACT_ATOMS: atom_id res chain seq x y z
N MET A 1 -26.40 -39.74 39.44
CA MET A 1 -25.27 -38.80 39.59
C MET A 1 -24.09 -39.12 38.68
N ILE A 2 -23.48 -40.31 38.75
CA ILE A 2 -22.27 -40.63 37.95
C ILE A 2 -22.51 -40.53 36.43
N ARG A 3 -23.64 -41.01 35.89
CA ARG A 3 -23.97 -40.87 34.46
C ARG A 3 -24.21 -39.43 33.97
N GLN A 4 -24.67 -38.53 34.84
CA GLN A 4 -24.86 -37.10 34.50
C GLN A 4 -23.53 -36.34 34.53
N LEU A 5 -22.59 -36.76 35.38
CA LEU A 5 -21.25 -36.20 35.44
C LEU A 5 -20.46 -36.54 34.16
N TRP A 6 -20.56 -37.78 33.66
CA TRP A 6 -19.92 -38.19 32.39
C TRP A 6 -20.47 -37.48 31.16
N LEU A 7 -21.78 -37.18 31.12
CA LEU A 7 -22.40 -36.38 30.05
C LEU A 7 -21.98 -34.90 30.11
N LEU A 8 -21.83 -34.32 31.30
CA LEU A 8 -21.29 -32.96 31.44
C LEU A 8 -19.81 -32.90 31.06
N THR A 9 -19.00 -33.89 31.43
CA THR A 9 -17.58 -33.94 31.04
C THR A 9 -17.41 -34.20 29.55
N ALA A 10 -18.26 -35.00 28.92
CA ALA A 10 -18.24 -35.21 27.47
C ALA A 10 -18.69 -33.95 26.69
N VAL A 11 -19.66 -33.20 27.21
CA VAL A 11 -20.09 -31.90 26.63
C VAL A 11 -19.04 -30.82 26.88
N LEU A 12 -18.34 -30.82 28.03
CA LEU A 12 -17.22 -29.91 28.29
C LEU A 12 -15.98 -30.27 27.47
N VAL A 13 -15.70 -31.55 27.22
CA VAL A 13 -14.59 -31.97 26.35
C VAL A 13 -14.92 -31.75 24.87
N ALA A 14 -16.19 -31.84 24.46
CA ALA A 14 -16.64 -31.44 23.13
C ALA A 14 -16.73 -29.91 22.95
N ALA A 15 -16.96 -29.14 24.02
CA ALA A 15 -16.87 -27.67 24.04
C ALA A 15 -15.44 -27.16 24.28
N LEU A 16 -14.50 -28.06 24.60
CA LEU A 16 -13.04 -27.85 24.58
C LEU A 16 -12.42 -28.37 23.28
N SER A 17 -13.19 -28.42 22.18
CA SER A 17 -12.55 -28.15 20.89
C SER A 17 -11.92 -26.77 21.04
N LEU A 18 -10.58 -26.73 21.11
CA LEU A 18 -9.82 -25.53 20.81
C LEU A 18 -10.55 -24.85 19.65
N ALA A 19 -11.00 -23.61 19.82
CA ALA A 19 -11.42 -22.84 18.67
C ALA A 19 -10.21 -22.83 17.74
N GLU A 20 -10.25 -23.63 16.68
CA GLU A 20 -9.19 -23.66 15.69
C GLU A 20 -9.19 -22.26 15.06
N GLY A 21 -8.04 -21.58 15.11
CA GLY A 21 -7.79 -20.39 14.29
C GLY A 21 -7.90 -20.72 12.80
N PHE A 22 -7.84 -19.71 11.92
CA PHE A 22 -8.09 -19.78 10.47
C PHE A 22 -8.81 -21.05 9.96
N LYS A 23 -10.12 -20.94 9.72
CA LYS A 23 -10.94 -22.06 9.23
C LYS A 23 -10.84 -22.21 7.71
N ASP A 24 -9.77 -22.85 7.24
CA ASP A 24 -9.50 -23.09 5.81
C ASP A 24 -10.72 -23.65 5.05
N GLN A 25 -11.51 -24.54 5.68
CA GLN A 25 -12.72 -25.13 5.08
C GLN A 25 -13.87 -24.13 4.81
N ASP A 26 -13.79 -22.91 5.35
CA ASP A 26 -14.77 -21.85 5.11
C ASP A 26 -14.54 -21.11 3.81
N PHE A 27 -13.42 -21.38 3.15
CA PHE A 27 -12.99 -20.70 1.94
C PHE A 27 -12.70 -21.69 0.81
N LYS A 28 -12.93 -21.26 -0.43
CA LYS A 28 -12.66 -22.07 -1.61
C LYS A 28 -11.18 -22.12 -1.94
N LYS A 29 -10.70 -23.31 -2.22
CA LYS A 29 -9.48 -23.54 -3.01
C LYS A 29 -9.84 -23.54 -4.49
N CYS A 30 -8.84 -23.54 -5.37
CA CYS A 30 -9.07 -23.58 -6.81
C CYS A 30 -9.94 -24.79 -7.22
N GLU A 31 -9.73 -25.95 -6.59
CA GLU A 31 -10.52 -27.16 -6.89
C GLU A 31 -12.02 -27.04 -6.53
N ASN A 32 -12.36 -26.11 -5.62
CA ASN A 32 -13.74 -25.82 -5.21
C ASN A 32 -14.37 -24.71 -6.05
N SER A 33 -13.61 -24.05 -6.92
CA SER A 33 -14.09 -23.00 -7.82
C SER A 33 -14.19 -23.55 -9.24
N ALA A 34 -15.40 -23.63 -9.79
CA ALA A 34 -15.61 -24.37 -11.05
C ALA A 34 -14.83 -23.78 -12.23
N PHE A 35 -14.71 -22.45 -12.33
CA PHE A 35 -13.94 -21.82 -13.41
C PHE A 35 -12.44 -22.08 -13.26
N CYS A 36 -11.90 -22.00 -12.03
CA CYS A 36 -10.50 -22.30 -11.77
C CYS A 36 -10.19 -23.75 -12.10
N LYS A 37 -11.02 -24.69 -11.66
CA LYS A 37 -10.87 -26.12 -11.97
C LYS A 37 -10.91 -26.41 -13.48
N ARG A 38 -11.72 -25.68 -14.25
CA ARG A 38 -11.82 -25.85 -15.72
C ARG A 38 -10.60 -25.29 -16.45
N LEU A 39 -10.11 -24.12 -16.03
CA LEU A 39 -9.17 -23.32 -16.82
C LEU A 39 -7.71 -23.43 -16.33
N ARG A 40 -7.47 -23.66 -15.03
CA ARG A 40 -6.13 -23.74 -14.46
C ARG A 40 -5.34 -24.89 -15.08
N GLY A 41 -4.21 -24.56 -15.70
CA GLY A 41 -3.31 -25.52 -16.35
C GLY A 41 -3.90 -26.27 -17.56
N ALA A 42 -5.12 -25.94 -17.98
CA ALA A 42 -5.75 -26.54 -19.15
C ALA A 42 -5.13 -25.98 -20.44
N GLN A 43 -5.02 -26.82 -21.47
CA GLN A 43 -4.63 -26.34 -22.79
C GLN A 43 -5.64 -25.31 -23.28
N GLY A 44 -5.16 -24.13 -23.67
CA GLY A 44 -5.98 -23.06 -24.19
C GLY A 44 -6.62 -23.40 -25.53
N GLN A 45 -7.55 -22.55 -25.95
CA GLN A 45 -8.18 -22.64 -27.26
C GLN A 45 -7.15 -22.27 -28.34
N THR A 46 -7.23 -22.95 -29.49
CA THR A 46 -6.49 -22.47 -30.67
C THR A 46 -7.17 -21.19 -31.16
N CYS A 47 -6.48 -20.06 -31.01
CA CYS A 47 -6.97 -18.77 -31.46
C CYS A 47 -6.15 -18.24 -32.63
N SER A 48 -6.84 -17.65 -33.61
CA SER A 48 -6.26 -17.11 -34.83
C SER A 48 -6.77 -15.71 -35.16
N ILE A 49 -5.85 -14.81 -35.52
CA ILE A 49 -6.20 -13.48 -36.02
C ILE A 49 -6.40 -13.56 -37.53
N SER A 50 -7.50 -12.98 -38.03
CA SER A 50 -7.72 -12.84 -39.47
C SER A 50 -6.78 -11.77 -40.05
N PRO A 51 -5.79 -12.11 -40.91
CA PRO A 51 -4.78 -11.15 -41.35
C PRO A 51 -5.35 -9.93 -42.11
N SER A 52 -6.48 -10.12 -42.79
CA SER A 52 -7.20 -9.06 -43.51
C SER A 52 -7.92 -8.07 -42.58
N SER A 53 -8.22 -8.49 -41.35
CA SER A 53 -8.87 -7.63 -40.34
C SER A 53 -7.90 -6.70 -39.60
N VAL A 54 -6.58 -6.96 -39.68
CA VAL A 54 -5.57 -6.21 -38.93
C VAL A 54 -5.40 -4.81 -39.50
N VAL A 55 -5.82 -3.80 -38.73
CA VAL A 55 -5.74 -2.37 -39.07
C VAL A 55 -4.93 -1.63 -38.00
N VAL A 56 -3.88 -0.93 -38.43
CA VAL A 56 -3.08 -0.03 -37.58
C VAL A 56 -3.57 1.40 -37.77
N LYS A 57 -4.04 2.04 -36.70
CA LYS A 57 -4.56 3.42 -36.72
C LYS A 57 -4.10 4.20 -35.49
N GLY A 58 -3.15 5.11 -35.69
CA GLY A 58 -2.61 5.95 -34.61
C GLY A 58 -1.97 5.08 -33.52
N SER A 59 -2.52 5.14 -32.31
CA SER A 59 -2.07 4.35 -31.16
C SER A 59 -2.62 2.93 -31.11
N ALA A 60 -3.61 2.58 -31.94
CA ALA A 60 -4.34 1.32 -31.82
C ALA A 60 -4.08 0.40 -33.02
N VAL A 61 -3.97 -0.88 -32.75
CA VAL A 61 -4.11 -1.98 -33.73
C VAL A 61 -5.40 -2.70 -33.43
N GLN A 62 -6.28 -2.82 -34.41
CA GLN A 62 -7.55 -3.56 -34.30
C GLN A 62 -7.47 -4.81 -35.14
N ALA A 63 -8.01 -5.92 -34.63
CA ALA A 63 -8.09 -7.18 -35.34
C ALA A 63 -9.29 -8.02 -34.86
N LEU A 64 -9.76 -8.91 -35.73
CA LEU A 64 -10.75 -9.93 -35.38
C LEU A 64 -10.02 -11.23 -35.02
N LEU A 65 -10.41 -11.79 -33.88
CA LEU A 65 -9.85 -12.99 -33.29
C LEU A 65 -10.90 -14.10 -33.27
N GLN A 66 -10.55 -15.26 -33.83
CA GLN A 66 -11.39 -16.46 -33.80
C GLN A 66 -10.76 -17.50 -32.88
N CYS A 67 -11.51 -18.01 -31.91
CA CYS A 67 -11.03 -19.00 -30.94
C CYS A 67 -11.84 -20.30 -30.99
N GLY A 68 -11.13 -21.44 -31.04
CA GLY A 68 -11.74 -22.77 -31.11
C GLY A 68 -12.74 -22.92 -32.26
N ASP A 69 -13.74 -23.76 -32.07
CA ASP A 69 -14.85 -23.98 -33.03
C ASP A 69 -16.01 -23.00 -32.83
N SER A 70 -15.82 -21.94 -32.03
CA SER A 70 -16.84 -20.91 -31.81
C SER A 70 -17.22 -20.25 -33.14
N LYS A 71 -18.48 -19.85 -33.28
CA LYS A 71 -18.92 -19.00 -34.40
C LYS A 71 -18.84 -17.52 -34.09
N GLU A 72 -18.64 -17.18 -32.82
CA GLU A 72 -18.54 -15.80 -32.35
C GLU A 72 -17.08 -15.33 -32.48
N GLU A 73 -16.91 -14.15 -33.08
CA GLU A 73 -15.61 -13.48 -33.16
C GLU A 73 -15.36 -12.65 -31.89
N LEU A 74 -14.09 -12.47 -31.54
CA LEU A 74 -13.65 -11.55 -30.49
C LEU A 74 -13.00 -10.31 -31.13
N ASP A 75 -13.25 -9.15 -30.54
CA ASP A 75 -12.56 -7.91 -30.89
C ASP A 75 -11.24 -7.84 -30.12
N LEU A 76 -10.11 -7.79 -30.84
CA LEU A 76 -8.78 -7.56 -30.27
C LEU A 76 -8.32 -6.13 -30.58
N THR A 77 -7.91 -5.40 -29.54
CA THR A 77 -7.27 -4.09 -29.68
C THR A 77 -5.93 -4.08 -28.93
N LEU A 78 -4.85 -3.73 -29.64
CA LEU A 78 -3.53 -3.50 -29.04
C LEU A 78 -3.21 -2.00 -29.09
N THR A 79 -3.15 -1.35 -27.93
CA THR A 79 -2.96 0.11 -27.83
C THR A 79 -1.59 0.44 -27.23
N ALA A 80 -0.88 1.39 -27.83
CA ALA A 80 0.36 1.94 -27.29
C ALA A 80 0.11 3.17 -26.42
N TYR A 81 0.77 3.22 -25.27
CA TYR A 81 1.00 4.42 -24.45
C TYR A 81 2.52 4.57 -24.25
N ASP A 82 2.97 5.66 -23.65
CA ASP A 82 4.41 5.88 -23.42
C ASP A 82 5.02 4.79 -22.52
N GLY A 83 5.73 3.84 -23.14
CA GLY A 83 6.35 2.69 -22.49
C GLY A 83 5.37 1.59 -22.04
N ILE A 84 4.13 1.57 -22.53
CA ILE A 84 3.10 0.59 -22.14
C ILE A 84 2.38 0.07 -23.38
N ALA A 85 2.19 -1.24 -23.48
CA ALA A 85 1.31 -1.87 -24.47
C ALA A 85 0.08 -2.48 -23.78
N ARG A 86 -1.13 -2.12 -24.22
CA ARG A 86 -2.40 -2.63 -23.68
C ARG A 86 -3.04 -3.58 -24.67
N LEU A 87 -3.15 -4.85 -24.32
CA LEU A 87 -3.90 -5.88 -25.05
C LEU A 87 -5.30 -5.99 -24.45
N HIS A 88 -6.29 -5.59 -25.24
CA HIS A 88 -7.70 -5.67 -24.86
C HIS A 88 -8.43 -6.66 -25.79
N VAL A 89 -9.07 -7.68 -25.23
CA VAL A 89 -9.90 -8.66 -25.97
C VAL A 89 -11.28 -8.73 -25.34
N ASN A 90 -12.31 -8.54 -26.16
CA ASN A 90 -13.70 -8.59 -25.74
C ASN A 90 -14.57 -9.33 -26.75
N GLU A 91 -15.72 -9.79 -26.28
CA GLU A 91 -16.70 -10.53 -27.07
C GLU A 91 -17.50 -9.59 -27.98
N ARG A 92 -17.57 -9.93 -29.27
CA ARG A 92 -18.29 -9.14 -30.26
C ARG A 92 -19.78 -9.51 -30.28
N THR A 93 -20.48 -9.25 -29.17
CA THR A 93 -21.88 -9.62 -28.99
C THR A 93 -22.84 -8.43 -29.07
N SER A 94 -24.08 -8.70 -29.52
CA SER A 94 -25.22 -7.76 -29.46
C SER A 94 -26.05 -7.90 -28.17
N GLY A 95 -25.71 -8.86 -27.29
CA GLY A 95 -26.41 -9.15 -26.03
C GLY A 95 -25.75 -8.53 -24.77
N LYS A 96 -25.67 -9.29 -23.66
CA LYS A 96 -24.99 -8.88 -22.42
C LYS A 96 -23.54 -8.49 -22.75
N GLN A 97 -23.15 -7.28 -22.38
CA GLN A 97 -21.77 -6.84 -22.48
C GLN A 97 -20.98 -7.39 -21.29
N ARG A 98 -19.73 -7.81 -21.53
CA ARG A 98 -18.81 -8.18 -20.45
C ARG A 98 -18.45 -6.97 -19.62
N PHE A 99 -18.31 -7.18 -18.31
CA PHE A 99 -17.95 -6.12 -17.40
C PHE A 99 -16.55 -5.58 -17.69
N GLN A 100 -16.45 -4.26 -17.76
CA GLN A 100 -15.19 -3.52 -17.90
C GLN A 100 -15.03 -2.67 -16.64
N VAL A 101 -13.89 -2.82 -15.96
CA VAL A 101 -13.67 -2.26 -14.63
C VAL A 101 -13.66 -0.73 -14.66
N PRO A 102 -14.64 -0.04 -14.06
CA PRO A 102 -14.63 1.41 -13.99
C PRO A 102 -13.70 1.91 -12.87
N HIS A 103 -13.35 3.20 -12.91
CA HIS A 103 -12.65 3.93 -11.85
C HIS A 103 -11.24 3.45 -11.46
N ALA A 104 -10.76 2.28 -11.89
CA ALA A 104 -9.39 1.84 -11.62
C ALA A 104 -8.36 2.68 -12.40
N LEU A 105 -8.62 2.90 -13.70
CA LEU A 105 -7.80 3.75 -14.56
C LEU A 105 -8.14 5.24 -14.38
N LEU A 106 -7.18 6.11 -14.69
CA LEU A 106 -7.42 7.55 -14.81
C LEU A 106 -8.43 7.82 -15.93
N PRO A 107 -9.42 8.72 -15.73
CA PRO A 107 -10.51 8.95 -16.69
C PRO A 107 -10.06 9.41 -18.09
N ASP A 108 -8.85 9.96 -18.21
CA ASP A 108 -8.31 10.50 -19.46
C ASP A 108 -7.33 9.55 -20.16
N ILE A 109 -7.12 8.32 -19.63
CA ILE A 109 -6.07 7.43 -20.13
C ILE A 109 -6.23 7.10 -21.61
N ASP A 110 -7.43 6.84 -22.10
CA ASP A 110 -7.64 6.46 -23.50
C ASP A 110 -7.25 7.58 -24.48
N SER A 111 -7.29 8.83 -24.03
CA SER A 111 -6.83 9.99 -24.81
C SER A 111 -5.31 10.17 -24.82
N LYS A 112 -4.58 9.47 -23.94
CA LYS A 112 -3.11 9.53 -23.77
C LYS A 112 -2.36 8.49 -24.61
N GLY A 113 -3.04 7.80 -25.53
CA GLY A 113 -2.39 6.86 -26.45
C GLY A 113 -1.28 7.54 -27.26
N THR A 114 -0.17 6.83 -27.47
CA THR A 114 0.93 7.25 -28.34
C THR A 114 0.95 6.42 -29.61
N SER A 115 1.41 6.99 -30.72
CA SER A 115 1.46 6.25 -31.98
C SER A 115 2.53 5.17 -31.95
N TRP A 116 2.24 4.02 -32.56
CA TRP A 116 3.27 3.02 -32.85
C TRP A 116 4.33 3.61 -33.77
N GLY A 117 5.59 3.22 -33.56
CA GLY A 117 6.69 3.57 -34.44
C GLY A 117 6.66 2.82 -35.77
N GLN A 118 7.84 2.48 -36.29
CA GLN A 118 7.94 1.62 -37.47
C GLN A 118 7.24 0.28 -37.20
N HIS A 119 6.51 -0.22 -38.19
CA HIS A 119 5.85 -1.51 -38.12
C HIS A 119 6.02 -2.29 -39.43
N GLU A 120 6.07 -3.61 -39.30
CA GLU A 120 6.20 -4.55 -40.40
C GLU A 120 5.09 -5.59 -40.31
N LYS A 121 4.23 -5.63 -41.33
CA LYS A 121 3.13 -6.59 -41.45
C LYS A 121 3.54 -7.72 -42.40
N SER A 122 3.43 -8.95 -41.92
CA SER A 122 3.64 -10.17 -42.72
C SER A 122 2.31 -10.93 -42.88
N SER A 123 2.37 -12.12 -43.49
CA SER A 123 1.20 -12.99 -43.62
C SER A 123 0.78 -13.65 -42.29
N ASN A 124 1.68 -13.74 -41.32
CA ASN A 124 1.48 -14.46 -40.06
C ASN A 124 1.76 -13.62 -38.80
N SER A 125 2.20 -12.36 -38.93
CA SER A 125 2.52 -11.50 -37.79
C SER A 125 2.47 -10.01 -38.12
N LEU A 126 2.48 -9.20 -37.06
CA LEU A 126 2.69 -7.75 -37.08
C LEU A 126 3.75 -7.39 -36.02
N CYS A 127 4.89 -6.86 -36.45
CA CYS A 127 5.91 -6.33 -35.54
C CYS A 127 5.76 -4.80 -35.44
N LEU A 128 5.70 -4.27 -34.22
CA LEU A 128 5.48 -2.86 -33.90
C LEU A 128 6.60 -2.34 -33.01
N LYS A 129 7.12 -1.13 -33.30
CA LYS A 129 8.06 -0.43 -32.41
C LYS A 129 7.34 0.42 -31.36
N LEU A 130 7.78 0.32 -30.10
CA LEU A 130 7.39 1.21 -29.01
C LEU A 130 8.62 1.63 -28.19
N GLY A 131 9.18 2.80 -28.49
CA GLY A 131 10.44 3.24 -27.89
C GLY A 131 11.58 2.27 -28.20
N GLN A 132 12.16 1.66 -27.17
CA GLN A 132 13.22 0.64 -27.29
C GLN A 132 12.67 -0.79 -27.46
N ALA A 133 11.35 -0.96 -27.45
CA ALA A 133 10.70 -2.26 -27.52
C ALA A 133 10.27 -2.63 -28.95
N ASP A 134 10.43 -3.90 -29.28
CA ASP A 134 9.76 -4.58 -30.38
C ASP A 134 8.61 -5.41 -29.81
N VAL A 135 7.40 -5.15 -30.29
CA VAL A 135 6.17 -5.82 -29.89
C VAL A 135 5.64 -6.59 -31.10
N THR A 136 5.76 -7.92 -31.09
CA THR A 136 5.38 -8.79 -32.20
C THR A 136 4.11 -9.55 -31.88
N LEU A 137 3.03 -9.23 -32.59
CA LEU A 137 1.76 -9.94 -32.53
C LEU A 137 1.74 -11.06 -33.58
N GLN A 138 1.79 -12.30 -33.13
CA GLN A 138 1.66 -13.50 -33.98
C GLN A 138 0.17 -13.82 -34.20
N TYR A 139 -0.20 -14.14 -35.43
CA TYR A 139 -1.59 -14.37 -35.79
C TYR A 139 -2.07 -15.79 -35.50
N THR A 140 -1.22 -16.82 -35.65
CA THR A 140 -1.61 -18.23 -35.44
C THR A 140 -0.41 -19.10 -35.04
N PRO A 141 -0.40 -19.68 -33.82
CA PRO A 141 -1.32 -19.37 -32.72
C PRO A 141 -1.18 -17.91 -32.27
N LEU A 142 -2.24 -17.35 -31.66
CA LEU A 142 -2.18 -16.03 -31.03
C LEU A 142 -1.03 -15.99 -30.01
N GLN A 143 -0.09 -15.08 -30.17
CA GLN A 143 1.00 -14.85 -29.21
C GLN A 143 1.47 -13.40 -29.32
N LEU A 144 1.92 -12.80 -28.21
CA LEU A 144 2.50 -11.46 -28.22
C LEU A 144 3.89 -11.51 -27.59
N ASP A 145 4.92 -11.24 -28.39
CA ASP A 145 6.31 -11.27 -27.97
C ASP A 145 6.86 -9.85 -27.82
N VAL A 146 7.41 -9.55 -26.65
CA VAL A 146 8.04 -8.27 -26.37
C VAL A 146 9.53 -8.45 -26.12
N THR A 147 10.34 -7.76 -26.92
CA THR A 147 11.78 -7.60 -26.66
C THR A 147 12.12 -6.14 -26.42
N ILE A 148 13.05 -5.87 -25.50
CA ILE A 148 13.49 -4.51 -25.16
C ILE A 148 15.00 -4.46 -25.36
N SER A 149 15.46 -3.58 -26.26
CA SER A 149 16.87 -3.50 -26.65
C SER A 149 17.46 -4.88 -27.03
N GLY A 150 16.68 -5.69 -27.76
CA GLY A 150 17.07 -7.02 -28.23
C GLY A 150 17.01 -8.14 -27.18
N LYS A 151 16.64 -7.84 -25.92
CA LYS A 151 16.45 -8.86 -24.87
C LYS A 151 14.98 -9.25 -24.79
N ALA A 152 14.67 -10.55 -24.74
CA ALA A 152 13.31 -11.02 -24.46
C ALA A 152 12.85 -10.54 -23.07
N ALA A 153 11.65 -9.99 -23.00
CA ALA A 153 11.14 -9.28 -21.83
C ALA A 153 9.82 -9.87 -21.31
N ILE A 154 8.81 -9.96 -22.18
CA ILE A 154 7.48 -10.50 -21.83
C ILE A 154 6.98 -11.31 -23.03
N LEU A 155 6.44 -12.51 -22.76
CA LEU A 155 5.75 -13.32 -23.76
C LEU A 155 4.33 -13.59 -23.24
N PHE A 156 3.30 -13.18 -23.98
CA PHE A 156 1.91 -13.53 -23.69
C PHE A 156 1.47 -14.69 -24.57
N ASN A 157 0.80 -15.67 -23.96
CA ASN A 157 0.30 -16.89 -24.58
C ASN A 157 1.37 -17.82 -25.18
N SER A 158 2.60 -17.74 -24.68
CA SER A 158 3.74 -18.58 -25.09
C SER A 158 3.52 -20.08 -24.85
N LYS A 159 2.67 -20.43 -23.88
CA LYS A 159 2.30 -21.81 -23.55
C LYS A 159 0.95 -22.22 -24.11
N SER A 160 0.32 -21.35 -24.90
CA SER A 160 -0.99 -21.60 -25.49
C SER A 160 -2.05 -21.93 -24.43
N LEU A 161 -2.07 -21.17 -23.31
CA LEU A 161 -3.08 -21.30 -22.25
C LEU A 161 -4.23 -20.29 -22.39
N PHE A 162 -4.23 -19.47 -23.45
CA PHE A 162 -5.29 -18.51 -23.71
C PHE A 162 -6.63 -19.21 -23.95
N ASN A 163 -7.61 -18.89 -23.13
CA ASN A 163 -8.97 -19.39 -23.24
C ASN A 163 -9.94 -18.24 -22.94
N PHE A 164 -11.02 -18.17 -23.71
CA PHE A 164 -12.09 -17.21 -23.54
C PHE A 164 -13.43 -17.96 -23.62
N GLU A 165 -14.06 -18.21 -22.47
CA GLU A 165 -15.35 -18.90 -22.42
C GLU A 165 -16.46 -17.94 -22.87
N HIS A 166 -16.97 -18.11 -24.09
CA HIS A 166 -18.05 -17.29 -24.67
C HIS A 166 -19.35 -17.35 -23.87
N LEU A 167 -20.06 -16.21 -23.80
CA LEU A 167 -21.38 -16.15 -23.17
C LEU A 167 -22.36 -17.05 -23.95
N ARG A 168 -23.14 -17.86 -23.23
CA ARG A 168 -24.03 -18.85 -23.85
C ARG A 168 -25.32 -19.07 -23.06
N GLN A 169 -26.29 -19.70 -23.72
CA GLN A 169 -27.51 -20.17 -23.08
C GLN A 169 -27.36 -21.64 -22.66
N LYS A 170 -28.06 -22.00 -21.57
CA LYS A 170 -28.11 -23.38 -21.06
C LYS A 170 -28.77 -24.32 -22.05
N GLN A 171 -28.09 -25.41 -22.36
CA GLN A 171 -28.57 -26.46 -23.26
C GLN A 171 -28.61 -27.81 -22.54
N GLU A 172 -29.49 -28.69 -23.00
CA GLU A 172 -29.55 -30.07 -22.50
C GLU A 172 -28.25 -30.80 -22.86
N GLY A 173 -27.61 -31.42 -21.85
CA GLY A 173 -26.33 -32.11 -22.01
C GLY A 173 -25.09 -31.25 -21.76
N ASP A 174 -25.23 -29.97 -21.36
CA ASP A 174 -24.08 -29.18 -20.90
C ASP A 174 -23.38 -29.85 -19.70
N PRO A 175 -22.02 -29.79 -19.61
CA PRO A 175 -21.27 -30.44 -18.54
C PRO A 175 -21.63 -29.98 -17.11
N GLU A 176 -21.41 -30.88 -16.14
CA GLU A 176 -21.53 -30.56 -14.72
C GLU A 176 -20.56 -29.43 -14.31
N GLY A 177 -20.99 -28.52 -13.44
CA GLY A 177 -20.22 -27.35 -12.98
C GLY A 177 -20.23 -26.14 -13.94
N TRP A 178 -20.84 -26.25 -15.12
CA TRP A 178 -21.00 -25.11 -16.03
C TRP A 178 -22.08 -24.13 -15.61
N TRP A 179 -23.09 -24.60 -14.86
CA TRP A 179 -24.23 -23.81 -14.42
C TRP A 179 -24.22 -23.68 -12.90
N GLU A 180 -25.34 -23.89 -12.23
CA GLU A 180 -25.50 -23.70 -10.80
C GLU A 180 -24.36 -24.38 -10.01
N GLU A 181 -23.76 -23.65 -9.05
CA GLU A 181 -22.66 -24.14 -8.22
C GLU A 181 -23.04 -23.98 -6.75
N THR A 182 -22.82 -25.03 -5.95
CA THR A 182 -23.11 -24.98 -4.51
C THR A 182 -21.82 -25.08 -3.72
N PHE A 183 -21.60 -24.10 -2.84
CA PHE A 183 -20.55 -24.14 -1.83
C PHE A 183 -21.19 -24.07 -0.45
N LYS A 184 -21.03 -25.15 0.33
CA LYS A 184 -21.73 -25.34 1.59
C LYS A 184 -23.24 -25.18 1.42
N SER A 185 -23.85 -24.22 2.11
CA SER A 185 -25.28 -23.91 2.08
C SER A 185 -25.68 -22.90 1.01
N HIS A 186 -24.74 -22.37 0.23
CA HIS A 186 -24.99 -21.30 -0.74
C HIS A 186 -24.95 -21.85 -2.16
N THR A 187 -26.05 -21.67 -2.88
CA THR A 187 -26.16 -22.01 -4.31
C THR A 187 -26.14 -20.74 -5.15
N ASP A 188 -25.05 -20.58 -5.89
CA ASP A 188 -24.91 -19.61 -6.96
C ASP A 188 -25.70 -20.09 -8.18
N SER A 189 -26.63 -19.26 -8.67
CA SER A 189 -27.48 -19.57 -9.82
C SER A 189 -26.74 -19.50 -11.18
N LYS A 190 -25.62 -18.76 -11.26
CA LYS A 190 -24.76 -18.61 -12.45
C LYS A 190 -25.56 -18.50 -13.77
N PRO A 191 -26.37 -17.44 -13.94
CA PRO A 191 -27.34 -17.33 -15.02
C PRO A 191 -26.73 -17.30 -16.43
N TYR A 192 -25.46 -16.94 -16.58
CA TYR A 192 -24.75 -16.88 -17.86
C TYR A 192 -23.78 -18.03 -18.10
N GLY A 193 -23.71 -19.00 -17.18
CA GLY A 193 -22.88 -20.19 -17.33
C GLY A 193 -21.37 -19.88 -17.20
N PRO A 194 -20.51 -20.59 -17.95
CA PRO A 194 -19.08 -20.31 -18.01
C PRO A 194 -18.77 -19.02 -18.76
N GLU A 195 -18.02 -18.12 -18.15
CA GLU A 195 -17.56 -16.87 -18.78
C GLU A 195 -16.10 -16.51 -18.44
N GLY A 196 -15.33 -17.49 -17.96
CA GLY A 196 -13.97 -17.30 -17.50
C GLY A 196 -12.97 -17.06 -18.61
N ILE A 197 -11.85 -16.43 -18.23
CA ILE A 197 -10.73 -16.11 -19.11
C ILE A 197 -9.45 -16.66 -18.48
N SER A 198 -8.61 -17.31 -19.28
CA SER A 198 -7.26 -17.70 -18.86
C SER A 198 -6.20 -17.32 -19.88
N PHE A 199 -4.97 -17.13 -19.43
CA PHE A 199 -3.78 -16.96 -20.29
C PHE A 199 -2.49 -17.16 -19.51
N ASP A 200 -1.38 -17.34 -20.26
CA ASP A 200 -0.05 -17.30 -19.68
C ASP A 200 0.73 -16.02 -19.99
N VAL A 201 1.56 -15.60 -19.03
CA VAL A 201 2.61 -14.60 -19.22
C VAL A 201 3.93 -15.18 -18.75
N THR A 202 4.92 -15.19 -19.63
CA THR A 202 6.28 -15.63 -19.34
C THR A 202 7.23 -14.44 -19.32
N PHE A 203 8.10 -14.40 -18.31
CA PHE A 203 9.17 -13.42 -18.12
C PHE A 203 10.53 -14.11 -18.31
N PRO A 204 11.09 -14.09 -19.54
CA PRO A 204 12.33 -14.80 -19.84
C PRO A 204 13.50 -14.29 -18.99
N GLN A 205 14.27 -15.20 -18.40
CA GLN A 205 15.46 -14.91 -17.59
C GLN A 205 15.22 -14.08 -16.32
N ALA A 206 13.96 -13.90 -15.92
CA ALA A 206 13.61 -13.36 -14.62
C ALA A 206 13.26 -14.54 -13.71
N GLN A 207 14.02 -14.74 -12.64
CA GLN A 207 13.79 -15.82 -11.66
C GLN A 207 12.86 -15.40 -10.52
N HIS A 208 12.57 -14.10 -10.41
CA HIS A 208 11.75 -13.54 -9.35
C HIS A 208 10.68 -12.66 -9.96
N VAL A 209 9.46 -12.86 -9.48
CA VAL A 209 8.31 -12.00 -9.72
C VAL A 209 7.72 -11.56 -8.39
N TYR A 210 7.07 -10.41 -8.40
CA TYR A 210 6.59 -9.71 -7.20
C TYR A 210 5.23 -9.08 -7.47
N GLY A 211 4.50 -8.72 -6.42
CA GLY A 211 3.21 -8.04 -6.51
C GLY A 211 2.07 -8.96 -6.10
N LEU A 212 0.95 -8.88 -6.81
CA LEU A 212 -0.30 -9.58 -6.46
C LEU A 212 -0.78 -9.39 -5.02
N PRO A 213 -0.60 -8.25 -4.33
CA PRO A 213 -1.11 -8.15 -2.95
C PRO A 213 -2.65 -8.32 -2.95
N GLU A 214 -3.27 -8.86 -1.90
CA GLU A 214 -2.69 -9.09 -0.56
C GLU A 214 -2.58 -10.56 -0.15
N HIS A 215 -1.36 -11.00 0.20
CA HIS A 215 -1.07 -12.34 0.72
C HIS A 215 -0.08 -12.27 1.87
N ALA A 216 -0.33 -13.04 2.92
CA ALA A 216 0.65 -13.27 3.97
C ALA A 216 1.65 -14.33 3.51
N THR A 217 2.68 -13.92 2.76
CA THR A 217 3.78 -14.80 2.32
C THR A 217 5.04 -13.98 2.02
N SER A 218 6.06 -14.61 1.42
CA SER A 218 7.30 -13.93 1.02
C SER A 218 7.07 -12.86 -0.04
N PHE A 219 7.95 -11.85 -0.06
CA PHE A 219 7.85 -10.74 -1.00
C PHE A 219 8.08 -11.18 -2.46
N ALA A 220 9.13 -11.97 -2.70
CA ALA A 220 9.28 -12.69 -3.95
C ALA A 220 8.26 -13.83 -3.97
N LEU A 221 7.41 -13.85 -4.99
CA LEU A 221 6.33 -14.84 -5.08
C LEU A 221 6.92 -16.24 -5.25
N LYS A 222 6.44 -17.17 -4.44
CA LYS A 222 6.85 -18.57 -4.49
C LYS A 222 6.20 -19.24 -5.70
N PRO A 223 6.85 -20.27 -6.29
CA PRO A 223 6.16 -21.14 -7.22
C PRO A 223 4.92 -21.78 -6.59
N THR A 224 3.84 -21.93 -7.35
CA THR A 224 2.59 -22.61 -6.96
C THR A 224 2.39 -23.92 -7.72
N THR A 225 3.34 -24.24 -8.61
CA THR A 225 3.38 -25.44 -9.43
C THR A 225 4.82 -25.93 -9.52
N GLY A 226 5.04 -27.24 -9.50
CA GLY A 226 6.37 -27.85 -9.57
C GLY A 226 6.80 -28.58 -8.29
N GLY A 227 8.13 -28.68 -8.07
CA GLY A 227 8.75 -29.49 -7.03
C GLY A 227 8.78 -28.86 -5.62
N ASN A 228 9.61 -29.44 -4.73
CA ASN A 228 9.73 -29.07 -3.31
C ASN A 228 9.81 -27.55 -3.07
N GLY A 229 8.95 -27.04 -2.19
CA GLY A 229 8.89 -25.61 -1.84
C GLY A 229 7.81 -24.83 -2.58
N SER A 230 7.10 -25.45 -3.54
CA SER A 230 5.93 -24.85 -4.16
C SER A 230 4.75 -24.79 -3.18
N LEU A 231 3.95 -23.72 -3.24
CA LEU A 231 2.68 -23.64 -2.54
C LEU A 231 1.68 -24.63 -3.17
N SER A 232 0.72 -25.15 -2.38
CA SER A 232 -0.25 -26.15 -2.84
C SER A 232 -1.33 -25.57 -3.76
N ASP A 233 -1.55 -24.26 -3.69
CA ASP A 233 -2.62 -23.54 -4.35
C ASP A 233 -2.09 -22.30 -5.09
N PRO A 234 -2.79 -21.84 -6.14
CA PRO A 234 -2.43 -20.61 -6.83
C PRO A 234 -2.68 -19.40 -5.91
N TYR A 235 -2.02 -18.29 -6.19
CA TYR A 235 -2.34 -17.02 -5.56
C TYR A 235 -3.78 -16.64 -5.89
N ARG A 236 -4.61 -16.41 -4.87
CA ARG A 236 -6.02 -16.05 -5.04
C ARG A 236 -6.22 -14.56 -4.81
N LEU A 237 -6.86 -13.87 -5.74
CA LEU A 237 -7.28 -12.47 -5.65
C LEU A 237 -8.80 -12.45 -5.56
N TYR A 238 -9.29 -12.44 -4.32
CA TYR A 238 -10.70 -12.32 -3.96
C TYR A 238 -10.73 -11.70 -2.57
N ASN A 239 -11.28 -10.49 -2.46
CA ASN A 239 -11.26 -9.70 -1.24
C ASN A 239 -12.14 -10.36 -0.17
N LEU A 240 -11.54 -10.87 0.90
CA LEU A 240 -12.19 -11.70 1.90
C LEU A 240 -11.88 -11.21 3.33
N ASP A 241 -12.85 -11.39 4.20
CA ASP A 241 -12.68 -11.21 5.64
C ASP A 241 -12.13 -12.52 6.25
N VAL A 242 -10.80 -12.57 6.42
CA VAL A 242 -10.09 -13.80 6.79
C VAL A 242 -9.72 -13.77 8.27
N PHE A 243 -10.65 -14.23 9.11
CA PHE A 243 -10.45 -14.30 10.56
C PHE A 243 -9.22 -15.14 10.96
N GLU A 244 -8.36 -14.55 11.80
CA GLU A 244 -7.10 -15.14 12.29
C GLU A 244 -6.23 -15.72 11.16
N HIS A 245 -6.09 -14.98 10.05
CA HIS A 245 -5.41 -15.46 8.84
C HIS A 245 -4.04 -16.12 9.12
N ALA A 246 -3.76 -17.18 8.38
CA ALA A 246 -2.49 -17.88 8.47
C ALA A 246 -1.30 -16.98 8.07
N ALA A 247 -0.14 -17.34 8.58
CA ALA A 247 1.11 -16.58 8.42
C ALA A 247 1.84 -16.82 7.08
N ASP A 248 1.72 -17.99 6.46
CA ASP A 248 2.33 -18.24 5.14
C ASP A 248 1.36 -18.98 4.23
N SER A 249 0.72 -18.25 3.32
CA SER A 249 -0.30 -18.81 2.44
C SER A 249 -0.46 -18.00 1.13
N PRO A 250 -0.71 -18.65 -0.03
CA PRO A 250 -1.15 -17.98 -1.25
C PRO A 250 -2.63 -17.53 -1.20
N PHE A 251 -3.28 -17.73 -0.06
CA PHE A 251 -4.69 -17.42 0.15
C PHE A 251 -4.92 -15.90 0.16
N GLY A 252 -5.92 -15.44 -0.61
CA GLY A 252 -6.26 -14.02 -0.71
C GLY A 252 -6.79 -13.46 0.60
N LEU A 253 -6.38 -12.24 0.92
CA LEU A 253 -6.83 -11.51 2.11
C LEU A 253 -7.83 -10.41 1.71
N TYR A 254 -7.67 -9.20 2.24
CA TYR A 254 -8.73 -8.18 2.23
C TYR A 254 -8.77 -7.34 0.95
N GLY A 255 -7.64 -7.24 0.24
CA GLY A 255 -7.49 -6.44 -0.97
C GLY A 255 -6.79 -7.19 -2.10
N SER A 256 -6.98 -6.70 -3.33
CA SER A 256 -6.46 -7.33 -4.54
C SER A 256 -5.93 -6.29 -5.52
N ILE A 257 -4.67 -6.37 -5.90
CA ILE A 257 -4.11 -5.60 -7.02
C ILE A 257 -3.51 -6.60 -8.04
N PRO A 258 -4.17 -6.83 -9.19
CA PRO A 258 -3.73 -7.81 -10.20
C PRO A 258 -2.57 -7.29 -11.06
N PHE A 259 -1.51 -6.82 -10.40
CA PHE A 259 -0.28 -6.34 -10.98
C PHE A 259 0.91 -7.17 -10.50
N MET A 260 1.72 -7.60 -11.46
CA MET A 260 2.95 -8.34 -11.23
C MET A 260 4.13 -7.62 -11.86
N LEU A 261 5.24 -7.58 -11.14
CA LEU A 261 6.52 -7.06 -11.60
C LEU A 261 7.52 -8.21 -11.72
N ALA A 262 8.29 -8.23 -12.81
CA ALA A 262 9.42 -9.12 -12.99
C ALA A 262 10.72 -8.31 -13.05
N HIS A 263 11.78 -8.81 -12.42
CA HIS A 263 13.06 -8.14 -12.36
C HIS A 263 14.23 -9.07 -12.67
N LYS A 264 15.18 -8.56 -13.45
CA LYS A 264 16.48 -9.15 -13.74
C LYS A 264 17.53 -8.04 -13.96
N PRO A 265 18.84 -8.37 -14.00
CA PRO A 265 19.88 -7.38 -14.24
C PRO A 265 19.63 -6.55 -15.52
N GLY A 266 19.63 -5.23 -15.37
CA GLY A 266 19.36 -4.27 -16.43
C GLY A 266 17.94 -4.27 -17.02
N LEU A 267 16.97 -4.99 -16.44
CA LEU A 267 15.58 -4.97 -16.92
C LEU A 267 14.55 -5.27 -15.83
N SER A 268 13.62 -4.34 -15.64
CA SER A 268 12.35 -4.51 -14.93
C SER A 268 11.20 -4.29 -15.88
N VAL A 269 10.18 -5.14 -15.78
CA VAL A 269 8.94 -5.04 -16.55
C VAL A 269 7.76 -5.43 -15.68
N GLY A 270 6.53 -5.15 -16.11
CA GLY A 270 5.33 -5.54 -15.38
C GLY A 270 4.17 -5.96 -16.26
N ALA A 271 3.26 -6.73 -15.68
CA ALA A 271 1.99 -7.15 -16.26
C ALA A 271 0.86 -6.79 -15.30
N PHE A 272 -0.10 -5.98 -15.75
CA PHE A 272 -1.27 -5.58 -14.98
C PHE A 272 -2.53 -6.00 -15.74
N TRP A 273 -3.27 -6.98 -15.21
CA TRP A 273 -4.53 -7.39 -15.79
C TRP A 273 -5.69 -6.72 -15.06
N LEU A 274 -6.31 -5.72 -15.70
CA LEU A 274 -7.43 -5.01 -15.13
C LEU A 274 -8.70 -5.87 -15.17
N ASN A 275 -8.90 -6.67 -14.12
CA ASN A 275 -10.09 -7.50 -13.93
C ASN A 275 -10.48 -7.49 -12.44
N ALA A 276 -11.76 -7.25 -12.14
CA ALA A 276 -12.29 -7.12 -10.79
C ALA A 276 -13.03 -8.37 -10.28
N ALA A 277 -13.12 -9.42 -11.10
CA ALA A 277 -13.67 -10.69 -10.72
C ALA A 277 -12.70 -11.51 -9.85
N GLU A 278 -13.16 -12.64 -9.32
CA GLU A 278 -12.30 -13.61 -8.68
C GLU A 278 -11.21 -14.08 -9.65
N MET A 279 -9.95 -14.08 -9.18
CA MET A 279 -8.80 -14.45 -9.98
C MET A 279 -7.86 -15.40 -9.24
N PHE A 280 -7.28 -16.34 -9.98
CA PHE A 280 -6.21 -17.22 -9.53
C PHE A 280 -4.98 -17.05 -10.43
N VAL A 281 -3.80 -17.02 -9.83
CA VAL A 281 -2.53 -16.89 -10.56
C VAL A 281 -1.55 -17.97 -10.11
N ASP A 282 -1.20 -18.86 -11.03
CA ASP A 282 -0.08 -19.76 -10.83
C ASP A 282 1.25 -19.09 -11.16
N VAL A 283 2.29 -19.46 -10.41
CA VAL A 283 3.69 -19.12 -10.68
C VAL A 283 4.48 -20.41 -10.87
N SER A 284 5.20 -20.51 -11.98
CA SER A 284 6.03 -21.67 -12.34
C SER A 284 7.46 -21.21 -12.63
N GLN A 285 8.45 -21.95 -12.12
CA GLN A 285 9.84 -21.74 -12.46
C GLN A 285 10.27 -22.67 -13.61
N GLU A 286 10.81 -22.10 -14.69
CA GLU A 286 11.27 -22.82 -15.87
C GLU A 286 12.70 -22.42 -16.22
N GLY A 287 13.67 -23.17 -15.68
CA GLY A 287 15.08 -22.80 -15.79
C GLY A 287 15.34 -21.45 -15.11
N ASP A 288 15.79 -20.47 -15.89
CA ASP A 288 16.05 -19.10 -15.43
C ASP A 288 14.84 -18.15 -15.63
N SER A 289 13.73 -18.65 -16.13
CA SER A 289 12.53 -17.88 -16.47
C SER A 289 11.37 -18.21 -15.54
N THR A 290 10.53 -17.21 -15.26
CA THR A 290 9.27 -17.42 -14.55
C THR A 290 8.12 -17.33 -15.54
N SER A 291 7.19 -18.29 -15.46
CA SER A 291 5.95 -18.28 -16.23
C SER A 291 4.77 -18.29 -15.29
N THR A 292 3.68 -17.67 -15.71
CA THR A 292 2.49 -17.50 -14.89
C THR A 292 1.24 -17.88 -15.66
N ASN A 293 0.24 -18.45 -14.99
CA ASN A 293 -1.07 -18.72 -15.57
C ASN A 293 -2.12 -17.95 -14.78
N TRP A 294 -2.80 -17.02 -15.44
CA TRP A 294 -3.82 -16.15 -14.87
C TRP A 294 -5.18 -16.66 -15.29
N VAL A 295 -6.09 -16.80 -14.33
CA VAL A 295 -7.46 -17.30 -14.54
C VAL A 295 -8.43 -16.40 -13.79
N ALA A 296 -9.38 -15.77 -14.48
CA ALA A 296 -10.45 -15.00 -13.83
C ALA A 296 -11.83 -15.52 -14.21
N GLU A 297 -12.79 -15.30 -13.32
CA GLU A 297 -14.15 -15.84 -13.45
C GLU A 297 -14.97 -15.21 -14.57
N SER A 298 -14.80 -13.90 -14.81
CA SER A 298 -15.63 -13.13 -15.75
C SER A 298 -14.91 -11.87 -16.24
N GLY A 299 -15.64 -10.97 -16.91
CA GLY A 299 -15.11 -9.70 -17.41
C GLY A 299 -14.42 -9.85 -18.77
N VAL A 300 -13.41 -9.00 -19.01
CA VAL A 300 -12.64 -8.94 -20.27
C VAL A 300 -11.15 -9.24 -20.04
N LEU A 301 -10.42 -9.55 -21.11
CA LEU A 301 -8.96 -9.45 -21.08
C LEU A 301 -8.58 -7.99 -21.30
N ASP A 302 -8.08 -7.32 -20.26
CA ASP A 302 -7.56 -5.96 -20.34
C ASP A 302 -6.16 -5.91 -19.71
N LEU A 303 -5.17 -6.35 -20.48
CA LEU A 303 -3.80 -6.59 -20.02
C LEU A 303 -2.87 -5.45 -20.43
N PHE A 304 -2.24 -4.80 -19.46
CA PHE A 304 -1.21 -3.79 -19.66
C PHE A 304 0.18 -4.39 -19.42
N LEU A 305 1.07 -4.25 -20.40
CA LEU A 305 2.47 -4.62 -20.32
C LEU A 305 3.33 -3.36 -20.13
N LEU A 306 3.95 -3.23 -18.96
CA LEU A 306 4.76 -2.09 -18.56
C LEU A 306 6.22 -2.40 -18.89
N LEU A 307 6.81 -1.62 -19.80
CA LEU A 307 8.05 -1.99 -20.48
C LEU A 307 9.33 -1.45 -19.79
N GLY A 308 9.21 -0.77 -18.64
CA GLY A 308 10.36 -0.28 -17.87
C GLY A 308 11.30 0.62 -18.70
N PRO A 309 12.63 0.36 -18.75
CA PRO A 309 13.33 -0.84 -18.28
C PRO A 309 13.81 -0.81 -16.81
N THR A 310 13.61 0.26 -16.05
CA THR A 310 14.06 0.35 -14.64
C THR A 310 12.89 0.25 -13.65
N PRO A 311 13.12 -0.15 -12.39
CA PRO A 311 12.06 -0.20 -11.37
C PRO A 311 11.27 1.11 -11.21
N PRO A 312 11.92 2.30 -11.16
CA PRO A 312 11.19 3.57 -11.13
C PRO A 312 10.35 3.84 -12.38
N GLN A 313 10.79 3.40 -13.56
CA GLN A 313 10.01 3.57 -14.79
C GLN A 313 8.77 2.69 -14.80
N VAL A 314 8.85 1.45 -14.31
CA VAL A 314 7.68 0.57 -14.15
C VAL A 314 6.68 1.21 -13.18
N SER A 315 7.16 1.74 -12.04
CA SER A 315 6.30 2.43 -11.06
C SER A 315 5.61 3.66 -11.68
N ALA A 316 6.36 4.48 -12.42
CA ALA A 316 5.82 5.65 -13.10
C ALA A 316 4.86 5.29 -14.26
N GLN A 317 5.06 4.16 -14.93
CA GLN A 317 4.14 3.63 -15.94
C GLN A 317 2.83 3.17 -15.29
N TYR A 318 2.89 2.44 -14.17
CA TYR A 318 1.70 2.02 -13.44
C TYR A 318 0.92 3.22 -12.89
N ALA A 319 1.62 4.20 -12.30
CA ALA A 319 1.02 5.43 -11.80
C ALA A 319 0.40 6.29 -12.90
N ARG A 320 0.88 6.22 -14.15
CA ARG A 320 0.24 6.86 -15.31
C ARG A 320 -1.10 6.23 -15.66
N LEU A 321 -1.27 4.93 -15.41
CA LEU A 321 -2.52 4.21 -15.65
C LEU A 321 -3.52 4.45 -14.52
N THR A 322 -3.08 4.26 -13.27
CA THR A 322 -3.96 4.17 -12.10
C THR A 322 -3.88 5.39 -11.18
N GLY A 323 -3.06 6.39 -11.50
CA GLY A 323 -2.80 7.56 -10.66
C GLY A 323 -1.77 7.30 -9.57
N THR A 324 -1.33 8.38 -8.92
CA THR A 324 -0.35 8.35 -7.82
C THR A 324 -1.03 8.41 -6.45
N THR A 325 -0.27 8.16 -5.39
CA THR A 325 -0.77 8.28 -4.02
C THR A 325 -1.26 9.69 -3.72
N ALA A 326 -2.43 9.82 -3.11
CA ALA A 326 -2.91 11.11 -2.62
C ALA A 326 -1.92 11.68 -1.59
N LEU A 327 -1.60 12.98 -1.69
CA LEU A 327 -0.75 13.62 -0.69
C LEU A 327 -1.47 13.57 0.67
N PRO A 328 -0.92 12.89 1.69
CA PRO A 328 -1.63 12.65 2.93
C PRO A 328 -1.71 13.93 3.77
N GLN A 329 -2.56 13.93 4.80
CA GLN A 329 -2.41 14.91 5.87
C GLN A 329 -1.11 14.65 6.64
N TYR A 330 -0.40 15.69 7.05
CA TYR A 330 0.84 15.55 7.81
C TYR A 330 0.61 14.81 9.14
N SER A 331 -0.54 14.99 9.78
CA SER A 331 -0.94 14.24 10.99
C SER A 331 -1.24 12.76 10.72
N SER A 332 -1.67 12.40 9.50
CA SER A 332 -2.02 11.01 9.15
C SER A 332 -0.83 10.09 8.90
N ILE A 333 0.36 10.66 8.79
CA ILE A 333 1.61 9.90 8.68
C ILE A 333 2.36 9.89 10.02
N ALA A 334 1.73 10.35 11.11
CA ALA A 334 2.27 10.28 12.46
C ALA A 334 1.81 8.99 13.16
N TYR A 335 1.79 8.98 14.50
CA TYR A 335 1.33 7.81 15.26
C TYR A 335 -0.18 7.87 15.56
N HIS A 336 -0.83 6.73 15.34
CA HIS A 336 -2.26 6.50 15.56
C HIS A 336 -2.47 5.50 16.71
N GLN A 337 -3.30 5.85 17.69
CA GLN A 337 -3.69 4.98 18.80
C GLN A 337 -5.13 4.49 18.63
N CYS A 338 -5.32 3.18 18.63
CA CYS A 338 -6.61 2.51 18.47
C CYS A 338 -6.73 1.29 19.38
N ARG A 339 -7.95 0.82 19.60
CA ARG A 339 -8.31 -0.55 20.04
C ARG A 339 -9.81 -0.77 19.82
N TRP A 340 -10.23 -2.03 19.76
CA TRP A 340 -11.61 -2.42 19.96
C TRP A 340 -11.84 -2.64 21.48
N ASN A 341 -12.60 -1.82 22.20
CA ASN A 341 -12.95 -0.43 21.93
C ASN A 341 -12.33 0.45 23.03
N TYR A 342 -12.20 1.76 22.78
CA TYR A 342 -12.25 2.71 23.89
C TYR A 342 -13.67 2.80 24.40
N ARG A 343 -13.84 2.68 25.72
CA ARG A 343 -15.13 2.40 26.35
C ARG A 343 -16.12 3.56 26.22
N ASP A 344 -15.65 4.78 26.48
CA ASP A 344 -16.47 5.97 26.61
C ASP A 344 -15.63 7.25 26.43
N GLN A 345 -16.29 8.40 26.49
CA GLN A 345 -15.65 9.72 26.40
C GLN A 345 -14.57 9.95 27.48
N ALA A 346 -14.74 9.39 28.68
CA ALA A 346 -13.77 9.53 29.76
C ALA A 346 -12.51 8.68 29.51
N ASP A 347 -12.66 7.50 28.93
CA ASP A 347 -11.55 6.64 28.52
C ASP A 347 -10.71 7.29 27.41
N VAL A 348 -11.35 7.91 26.41
CA VAL A 348 -10.66 8.72 25.38
C VAL A 348 -9.85 9.84 26.04
N GLN A 349 -10.43 10.57 26.99
CA GLN A 349 -9.74 11.63 27.71
C GLN A 349 -8.57 11.09 28.55
N ALA A 350 -8.74 9.95 29.21
CA ALA A 350 -7.69 9.31 30.02
C ALA A 350 -6.50 8.85 29.15
N VAL A 351 -6.77 8.28 27.97
CA VAL A 351 -5.72 7.89 27.01
C VAL A 351 -4.99 9.11 26.48
N ASN A 352 -5.72 10.16 26.09
CA ASN A 352 -5.15 11.44 25.65
C ASN A 352 -4.22 12.04 26.72
N ALA A 353 -4.65 12.04 27.99
CA ALA A 353 -3.84 12.46 29.12
C ALA A 353 -2.64 11.51 29.39
N GLY A 354 -2.81 10.20 29.20
CA GLY A 354 -1.75 9.21 29.41
C GLY A 354 -0.55 9.41 28.48
N PHE A 355 -0.77 9.71 27.19
CA PHE A 355 0.31 10.07 26.26
C PHE A 355 1.08 11.30 26.74
N ASP A 356 0.32 12.28 27.22
CA ASP A 356 0.76 13.57 27.70
C ASP A 356 1.59 13.48 29.00
N GLU A 357 1.17 12.63 29.94
CA GLU A 357 1.85 12.33 31.20
C GLU A 357 3.12 11.51 31.00
N ASN A 358 3.15 10.69 29.95
CA ASN A 358 4.28 9.82 29.62
C ASN A 358 5.20 10.42 28.55
N ASP A 359 5.05 11.69 28.17
CA ASP A 359 5.84 12.37 27.14
C ASP A 359 5.95 11.61 25.79
N MET A 360 4.87 10.97 25.39
CA MET A 360 4.75 10.19 24.17
C MET A 360 3.90 10.95 23.13
N PRO A 361 4.43 11.23 21.93
CA PRO A 361 3.65 11.92 20.91
C PRO A 361 2.64 10.99 20.22
N TYR A 362 1.44 11.52 19.96
CA TYR A 362 0.43 10.87 19.10
C TYR A 362 -0.47 11.92 18.46
N ASP A 363 -1.02 11.61 17.28
CA ASP A 363 -1.82 12.56 16.50
C ASP A 363 -3.29 12.17 16.40
N VAL A 364 -3.60 10.87 16.40
CA VAL A 364 -4.97 10.39 16.16
C VAL A 364 -5.35 9.33 17.17
N ILE A 365 -6.51 9.50 17.82
CA ILE A 365 -7.18 8.43 18.57
C ILE A 365 -8.40 7.95 17.80
N TRP A 366 -8.73 6.67 17.93
CA TRP A 366 -9.70 5.98 17.08
C TRP A 366 -10.84 5.40 17.90
N LEU A 367 -12.06 5.46 17.35
CA LEU A 367 -13.25 4.84 17.89
C LEU A 367 -13.75 3.77 16.93
N ASP A 368 -13.65 2.54 17.39
CA ASP A 368 -14.14 1.34 16.73
C ASP A 368 -15.67 1.19 17.01
N ILE A 369 -16.31 0.10 16.58
CA ILE A 369 -17.78 -0.01 16.39
C ILE A 369 -18.63 0.26 17.64
N GLU A 370 -18.10 0.08 18.85
CA GLU A 370 -18.85 0.30 20.10
C GLU A 370 -19.18 1.78 20.39
N HIS A 371 -18.66 2.74 19.61
CA HIS A 371 -19.06 4.16 19.77
C HIS A 371 -20.46 4.47 19.21
N THR A 372 -21.02 3.58 18.39
CA THR A 372 -22.29 3.77 17.68
C THR A 372 -23.50 3.33 18.52
N ASP A 373 -24.68 3.89 18.24
CA ASP A 373 -25.95 3.42 18.83
C ASP A 373 -26.39 2.10 18.18
N GLY A 374 -25.99 0.98 18.79
CA GLY A 374 -26.38 -0.36 18.35
C GLY A 374 -25.91 -0.69 16.94
N LYS A 375 -24.68 -0.28 16.59
CA LYS A 375 -24.05 -0.50 15.28
C LYS A 375 -24.79 0.19 14.13
N ARG A 376 -25.44 1.32 14.43
CA ARG A 376 -25.95 2.27 13.43
C ARG A 376 -24.89 3.32 13.16
N TYR A 377 -24.24 3.28 12.00
CA TYR A 377 -23.25 4.29 11.63
C TYR A 377 -23.85 5.72 11.56
N PHE A 378 -22.99 6.74 11.57
CA PHE A 378 -23.42 8.16 11.69
C PHE A 378 -24.24 8.48 12.96
N THR A 379 -24.12 7.66 14.00
CA THR A 379 -24.73 7.88 15.31
C THR A 379 -23.69 7.72 16.42
N TRP A 380 -24.06 8.12 17.63
CA TRP A 380 -23.24 8.00 18.83
C TRP A 380 -24.07 7.36 19.93
N ASP A 381 -23.52 6.37 20.63
CA ASP A 381 -24.14 5.86 21.86
C ASP A 381 -24.13 6.98 22.91
N LYS A 382 -25.30 7.50 23.26
CA LYS A 382 -25.43 8.66 24.16
C LYS A 382 -25.10 8.34 25.63
N HIS A 383 -25.04 7.06 26.00
CA HIS A 383 -24.64 6.67 27.35
C HIS A 383 -23.12 6.74 27.49
N PHE A 384 -22.38 6.22 26.50
CA PHE A 384 -20.91 6.20 26.53
C PHE A 384 -20.26 7.47 25.95
N PHE A 385 -20.91 8.11 24.97
CA PHE A 385 -20.43 9.31 24.27
C PHE A 385 -21.51 10.41 24.29
N PRO A 386 -21.83 10.98 25.47
CA PRO A 386 -22.90 11.96 25.62
C PRO A 386 -22.61 13.31 24.94
N ASP A 387 -21.33 13.69 24.79
CA ASP A 387 -20.92 14.94 24.13
C ASP A 387 -19.71 14.72 23.20
N PRO A 388 -19.93 14.10 22.01
CA PRO A 388 -18.86 13.79 21.09
C PRO A 388 -18.16 15.04 20.53
N ILE A 389 -18.84 16.19 20.49
CA ILE A 389 -18.26 17.47 20.04
C ILE A 389 -17.22 17.93 21.05
N ALA A 390 -17.57 18.02 22.33
CA ALA A 390 -16.63 18.44 23.37
C ALA A 390 -15.42 17.49 23.48
N MET A 391 -15.63 16.19 23.28
CA MET A 391 -14.55 15.20 23.21
C MET A 391 -13.56 15.50 22.07
N GLN A 392 -14.07 15.77 20.87
CA GLN A 392 -13.25 16.12 19.70
C GLN A 392 -12.54 17.46 19.90
N ASP A 393 -13.22 18.47 20.42
CA ASP A 393 -12.63 19.79 20.68
C ASP A 393 -11.50 19.72 21.73
N ASN A 394 -11.62 18.83 22.72
CA ASN A 394 -10.55 18.56 23.69
C ASN A 394 -9.29 17.99 23.02
N LEU A 395 -9.45 17.04 22.10
CA LEU A 395 -8.34 16.50 21.30
C LEU A 395 -7.74 17.58 20.40
N ALA A 396 -8.59 18.32 19.70
CA ALA A 396 -8.20 19.38 18.77
C ALA A 396 -7.42 20.53 19.44
N ALA A 397 -7.66 20.80 20.73
CA ALA A 397 -6.90 21.79 21.51
C ALA A 397 -5.38 21.47 21.57
N SER A 398 -5.01 20.19 21.50
CA SER A 398 -3.62 19.73 21.39
C SER A 398 -3.20 19.41 19.95
N GLY A 399 -4.02 19.79 18.96
CA GLY A 399 -3.80 19.53 17.54
C GLY A 399 -4.12 18.11 17.09
N ARG A 400 -4.64 17.26 17.98
CA ARG A 400 -4.97 15.86 17.72
C ARG A 400 -6.29 15.72 16.99
N LYS A 401 -6.51 14.53 16.41
CA LYS A 401 -7.68 14.19 15.59
C LYS A 401 -8.40 12.97 16.16
N LEU A 402 -9.65 12.81 15.74
CA LEU A 402 -10.44 11.62 16.00
C LEU A 402 -10.69 10.88 14.68
N VAL A 403 -10.70 9.56 14.72
CA VAL A 403 -11.23 8.72 13.64
C VAL A 403 -12.38 7.87 14.18
N THR A 404 -13.49 7.80 13.44
CA THR A 404 -14.59 6.86 13.73
C THR A 404 -14.74 5.85 12.60
N ILE A 405 -14.99 4.60 12.97
CA ILE A 405 -15.33 3.55 12.01
C ILE A 405 -16.72 3.76 11.40
N ILE A 406 -16.84 3.54 10.09
CA ILE A 406 -18.08 3.57 9.31
C ILE A 406 -17.99 2.49 8.23
N ASP A 407 -18.79 1.43 8.37
CA ASP A 407 -18.75 0.28 7.45
C ASP A 407 -19.90 0.35 6.44
N PRO A 408 -19.82 -0.37 5.31
CA PRO A 408 -20.80 -0.25 4.24
C PRO A 408 -22.10 -1.03 4.48
N HIS A 409 -22.21 -1.79 5.56
CA HIS A 409 -23.41 -2.53 5.93
C HIS A 409 -24.32 -1.67 6.82
N ILE A 410 -25.57 -1.51 6.44
CA ILE A 410 -26.53 -0.60 7.09
C ILE A 410 -27.57 -1.44 7.82
N LYS A 411 -27.65 -1.28 9.15
CA LYS A 411 -28.66 -1.95 9.98
C LYS A 411 -30.07 -1.78 9.39
N ARG A 412 -30.78 -2.88 9.15
CA ARG A 412 -32.16 -2.87 8.62
C ARG A 412 -33.13 -2.52 9.74
N ASP A 413 -33.39 -1.23 9.88
CA ASP A 413 -34.27 -0.65 10.90
C ASP A 413 -35.00 0.56 10.31
N SER A 414 -36.32 0.44 10.13
CA SER A 414 -37.15 1.50 9.54
C SER A 414 -37.15 2.83 10.31
N SER A 415 -36.70 2.82 11.58
CA SER A 415 -36.53 4.04 12.39
C SER A 415 -35.16 4.71 12.20
N TYR A 416 -34.20 4.01 11.59
CA TYR A 416 -32.86 4.51 11.30
C TYR A 416 -32.83 5.23 9.96
N TYR A 417 -32.50 6.53 9.98
CA TYR A 417 -32.64 7.41 8.82
C TYR A 417 -31.76 7.01 7.63
N ILE A 418 -30.52 6.54 7.85
CA ILE A 418 -29.63 6.08 6.77
C ILE A 418 -30.25 4.88 6.06
N TYR A 419 -30.82 3.93 6.82
CA TYR A 419 -31.53 2.78 6.23
C TYR A 419 -32.74 3.22 5.40
N LYS A 420 -33.60 4.03 6.03
CA LYS A 420 -34.83 4.50 5.42
C LYS A 420 -34.58 5.31 4.14
N GLU A 421 -33.64 6.25 4.16
CA GLU A 421 -33.30 7.06 2.99
C GLU A 421 -32.70 6.20 1.87
N GLY A 422 -31.83 5.24 2.19
CA GLY A 422 -31.25 4.32 1.21
C GLY A 422 -32.32 3.46 0.54
N GLN A 423 -33.31 3.00 1.31
CA GLN A 423 -34.44 2.21 0.83
C GLN A 423 -35.35 3.05 -0.08
N GLU A 424 -35.75 4.25 0.36
CA GLU A 424 -36.60 5.18 -0.40
C GLU A 424 -35.96 5.59 -1.74
N LYS A 425 -34.63 5.59 -1.82
CA LYS A 425 -33.85 5.97 -3.00
C LYS A 425 -33.39 4.77 -3.84
N GLY A 426 -33.62 3.54 -3.39
CA GLY A 426 -33.18 2.32 -4.09
C GLY A 426 -31.65 2.21 -4.21
N LEU A 427 -30.92 2.50 -3.13
CA LEU A 427 -29.44 2.54 -3.12
C LEU A 427 -28.76 1.22 -2.72
N TYR A 428 -29.54 0.20 -2.35
CA TYR A 428 -29.02 -1.07 -1.87
C TYR A 428 -28.77 -2.07 -2.99
N VAL A 429 -27.77 -2.93 -2.79
CA VAL A 429 -27.55 -4.13 -3.60
C VAL A 429 -28.79 -5.03 -3.52
N MET A 430 -29.14 -5.63 -4.66
CA MET A 430 -30.27 -6.54 -4.76
C MET A 430 -29.79 -7.99 -4.80
N ASN A 431 -30.61 -8.92 -4.35
CA ASN A 431 -30.41 -10.35 -4.61
C ASN A 431 -30.85 -10.70 -6.05
N LYS A 432 -30.64 -11.97 -6.44
CA LYS A 432 -31.04 -12.50 -7.75
C LYS A 432 -32.54 -12.39 -8.07
N ASP A 433 -33.39 -12.33 -7.05
CA ASP A 433 -34.84 -12.16 -7.17
C ASP A 433 -35.26 -10.68 -7.25
N LYS A 434 -34.29 -9.76 -7.39
CA LYS A 434 -34.46 -8.30 -7.46
C LYS A 434 -35.09 -7.70 -6.20
N GLN A 435 -34.83 -8.32 -5.05
CA GLN A 435 -35.20 -7.80 -3.74
C GLN A 435 -33.97 -7.24 -3.03
N GLU A 436 -34.14 -6.27 -2.13
CA GLU A 436 -33.05 -5.77 -1.28
C GLU A 436 -32.32 -6.94 -0.61
N PHE A 437 -31.01 -7.01 -0.77
CA PHE A 437 -30.21 -8.06 -0.15
C PHE A 437 -30.17 -7.92 1.38
N ASP A 438 -30.47 -9.01 2.08
CA ASP A 438 -30.44 -9.12 3.54
C ASP A 438 -29.29 -10.03 3.97
N GLY A 439 -28.20 -9.42 4.43
CA GLY A 439 -27.04 -10.10 5.01
C GLY A 439 -26.94 -9.85 6.51
N TRP A 440 -26.10 -10.63 7.20
CA TRP A 440 -25.80 -10.44 8.61
C TRP A 440 -24.38 -9.90 8.79
N CYS A 441 -24.23 -8.87 9.62
CA CYS A 441 -22.94 -8.36 10.06
C CYS A 441 -23.06 -7.85 11.52
N TRP A 442 -22.23 -6.90 11.94
CA TRP A 442 -22.22 -6.39 13.32
C TRP A 442 -23.59 -5.98 13.90
N PRO A 443 -24.47 -5.27 13.16
CA PRO A 443 -25.79 -4.90 13.69
C PRO A 443 -26.85 -6.00 13.55
N GLY A 444 -26.49 -7.23 13.15
CA GLY A 444 -27.41 -8.29 12.73
C GLY A 444 -27.86 -8.09 11.28
N SER A 445 -29.17 -8.22 11.02
CA SER A 445 -29.75 -8.00 9.68
C SER A 445 -29.38 -6.62 9.11
N SER A 446 -28.78 -6.63 7.92
CA SER A 446 -28.10 -5.50 7.30
C SER A 446 -28.36 -5.48 5.78
N ALA A 447 -28.53 -4.28 5.24
CA ALA A 447 -28.54 -4.02 3.81
C ALA A 447 -27.19 -3.40 3.38
N TYR A 448 -26.76 -3.65 2.15
CA TYR A 448 -25.44 -3.20 1.67
C TYR A 448 -25.62 -2.17 0.57
N LEU A 449 -25.03 -0.99 0.75
CA LEU A 449 -25.11 0.09 -0.25
C LEU A 449 -24.36 -0.31 -1.53
N ASP A 450 -24.96 -0.03 -2.68
CA ASP A 450 -24.35 -0.33 -3.97
C ASP A 450 -23.51 0.86 -4.47
N TYR A 451 -22.20 0.81 -4.25
CA TYR A 451 -21.28 1.88 -4.62
C TYR A 451 -20.92 1.91 -6.11
N LEU A 452 -21.34 0.92 -6.91
CA LEU A 452 -21.25 1.02 -8.38
C LEU A 452 -22.19 2.11 -8.90
N ASN A 453 -23.35 2.28 -8.27
CA ASN A 453 -24.29 3.35 -8.56
C ASN A 453 -23.70 4.73 -8.19
N PRO A 454 -23.52 5.65 -9.15
CA PRO A 454 -23.05 7.01 -8.84
C PRO A 454 -23.97 7.75 -7.85
N ALA A 455 -25.28 7.52 -7.91
CA ALA A 455 -26.23 8.16 -6.99
C ALA A 455 -26.04 7.71 -5.54
N THR A 456 -25.63 6.46 -5.32
CA THR A 456 -25.27 5.96 -3.98
C THR A 456 -24.03 6.67 -3.46
N ARG A 457 -22.99 6.81 -4.29
CA ARG A 457 -21.75 7.50 -3.90
C ARG A 457 -21.98 8.96 -3.56
N ASP A 458 -22.76 9.68 -4.37
CA ASP A 458 -23.11 11.08 -4.12
C ASP A 458 -23.94 11.24 -2.84
N TRP A 459 -24.92 10.36 -2.63
CA TRP A 459 -25.71 10.36 -1.40
C TRP A 459 -24.85 10.05 -0.17
N TRP A 460 -23.97 9.05 -0.25
CA TRP A 460 -23.05 8.66 0.82
C TRP A 460 -22.10 9.81 1.18
N ALA A 461 -21.45 10.42 0.18
CA ALA A 461 -20.59 11.58 0.36
C ALA A 461 -21.30 12.71 1.12
N SER A 462 -22.57 12.97 0.77
CA SER A 462 -23.37 14.00 1.44
C SER A 462 -23.64 13.72 2.93
N GLN A 463 -23.60 12.47 3.39
CA GLN A 463 -23.86 12.10 4.79
C GLN A 463 -22.76 12.58 5.75
N PHE A 464 -21.55 12.84 5.23
CA PHE A 464 -20.42 13.32 6.02
C PHE A 464 -20.49 14.81 6.36
N MET A 465 -21.42 15.57 5.78
CA MET A 465 -21.60 16.98 6.10
C MET A 465 -21.92 17.15 7.60
N LEU A 466 -21.34 18.17 8.25
CA LEU A 466 -21.50 18.38 9.71
C LEU A 466 -22.96 18.53 10.14
N ASN A 467 -23.82 19.03 9.25
CA ASN A 467 -25.26 19.14 9.50
C ASN A 467 -26.01 17.81 9.40
N LYS A 468 -25.45 16.77 8.78
CA LYS A 468 -26.01 15.42 8.69
C LYS A 468 -25.38 14.47 9.70
N TYR A 469 -24.05 14.35 9.71
CA TYR A 469 -23.34 13.57 10.73
C TYR A 469 -23.26 14.34 12.05
N LYS A 470 -24.38 14.36 12.77
CA LYS A 470 -24.50 15.04 14.07
C LYS A 470 -23.47 14.50 15.05
N GLY A 471 -22.78 15.40 15.75
CA GLY A 471 -21.71 15.07 16.68
C GLY A 471 -20.31 15.05 16.05
N SER A 472 -20.18 15.12 14.73
CA SER A 472 -18.88 15.26 14.06
C SER A 472 -18.38 16.72 14.06
N THR A 473 -17.06 16.89 14.03
CA THR A 473 -16.40 18.19 13.80
C THR A 473 -15.47 18.13 12.58
N LYS A 474 -14.81 19.26 12.27
CA LYS A 474 -13.82 19.35 11.20
C LYS A 474 -12.58 18.47 11.43
N ASP A 475 -12.31 18.08 12.68
CA ASP A 475 -11.15 17.27 13.09
C ASP A 475 -11.48 15.77 13.18
N LEU A 476 -12.67 15.34 12.72
CA LEU A 476 -13.10 13.94 12.64
C LEU A 476 -12.83 13.35 11.26
N TYR A 477 -12.10 12.25 11.20
CA TYR A 477 -11.88 11.48 9.99
C TYR A 477 -12.46 10.06 10.10
N VAL A 478 -12.28 9.24 9.07
CA VAL A 478 -13.08 8.03 8.89
C VAL A 478 -12.20 6.80 8.70
N TRP A 479 -12.73 5.67 9.16
CA TRP A 479 -12.21 4.35 8.88
C TRP A 479 -13.33 3.55 8.22
N ASN A 480 -13.09 3.03 7.02
CA ASN A 480 -13.96 2.04 6.39
C ASN A 480 -13.38 0.65 6.65
N ASP A 481 -14.11 -0.16 7.39
CA ASP A 481 -13.83 -1.57 7.58
C ASP A 481 -14.92 -2.42 6.92
N MET A 482 -14.73 -3.75 6.93
CA MET A 482 -15.73 -4.72 6.48
C MET A 482 -16.17 -4.50 5.02
N ASN A 483 -15.33 -3.86 4.21
CA ASN A 483 -15.66 -3.30 2.91
C ASN A 483 -15.22 -4.14 1.72
N GLU A 484 -14.75 -5.36 1.95
CA GLU A 484 -14.87 -6.48 1.00
C GLU A 484 -16.35 -6.70 0.62
N PHE A 485 -17.22 -6.18 1.50
CA PHE A 485 -18.53 -6.67 1.93
C PHE A 485 -18.37 -7.95 2.73
N SER A 486 -17.93 -7.79 3.98
CA SER A 486 -18.02 -8.87 4.95
C SER A 486 -19.49 -9.15 5.27
N VAL A 487 -19.91 -10.38 5.03
CA VAL A 487 -21.28 -10.89 5.25
C VAL A 487 -21.16 -12.18 6.06
N PHE A 488 -21.41 -12.12 7.36
CA PHE A 488 -21.16 -13.24 8.30
C PHE A 488 -21.93 -14.52 7.97
N ASN A 489 -23.08 -14.40 7.33
CA ASN A 489 -23.90 -15.52 6.88
C ASN A 489 -23.82 -15.75 5.36
N GLY A 490 -22.88 -15.12 4.67
CA GLY A 490 -22.66 -15.28 3.24
C GLY A 490 -21.64 -16.38 2.91
N PRO A 491 -21.55 -16.82 1.64
CA PRO A 491 -20.49 -17.74 1.22
C PRO A 491 -19.14 -17.09 1.45
N GLU A 492 -18.21 -17.82 2.08
CA GLU A 492 -16.84 -17.33 2.33
C GLU A 492 -16.80 -16.00 3.12
N ILE A 493 -17.83 -15.72 3.93
CA ILE A 493 -17.97 -14.48 4.69
C ILE A 493 -18.09 -13.25 3.75
N THR A 494 -18.60 -13.43 2.53
CA THR A 494 -18.87 -12.33 1.60
C THR A 494 -20.20 -12.48 0.89
N MET A 495 -20.52 -11.54 0.01
CA MET A 495 -21.79 -11.44 -0.68
C MET A 495 -21.94 -12.54 -1.75
N PRO A 496 -23.15 -13.10 -1.95
CA PRO A 496 -23.41 -14.07 -3.02
C PRO A 496 -23.03 -13.53 -4.41
N LYS A 497 -22.42 -14.38 -5.25
CA LYS A 497 -21.94 -14.02 -6.58
C LYS A 497 -23.03 -13.52 -7.54
N ASP A 498 -24.25 -14.03 -7.38
CA ASP A 498 -25.42 -13.70 -8.20
C ASP A 498 -26.28 -12.56 -7.64
N ASN A 499 -25.78 -11.84 -6.62
CA ASN A 499 -26.36 -10.55 -6.25
C ASN A 499 -26.15 -9.52 -7.37
N LEU A 500 -27.08 -8.58 -7.48
CA LEU A 500 -27.18 -7.62 -8.57
C LEU A 500 -26.88 -6.20 -8.08
N HIS A 501 -25.91 -5.58 -8.74
CA HIS A 501 -25.53 -4.19 -8.62
C HIS A 501 -26.13 -3.35 -9.77
N TYR A 502 -25.86 -2.05 -9.73
CA TYR A 502 -26.31 -1.05 -10.69
C TYR A 502 -26.05 -1.49 -12.13
N GLY A 503 -27.11 -1.47 -12.94
CA GLY A 503 -27.05 -1.93 -14.34
C GLY A 503 -27.15 -3.45 -14.50
N GLU A 504 -27.66 -4.17 -13.49
CA GLU A 504 -27.77 -5.64 -13.48
C GLU A 504 -26.40 -6.35 -13.59
N VAL A 505 -25.35 -5.71 -13.10
CA VAL A 505 -24.01 -6.31 -12.98
C VAL A 505 -24.02 -7.29 -11.81
N GLU A 506 -23.53 -8.52 -12.02
CA GLU A 506 -23.43 -9.50 -10.95
C GLU A 506 -22.28 -9.17 -9.99
N HIS A 507 -22.43 -9.51 -8.71
CA HIS A 507 -21.37 -9.30 -7.72
C HIS A 507 -20.04 -9.95 -8.12
N ARG A 508 -20.08 -11.12 -8.80
CA ARG A 508 -18.89 -11.80 -9.35
C ARG A 508 -18.02 -10.90 -10.23
N ASP A 509 -18.61 -9.95 -10.95
CA ASP A 509 -17.93 -9.15 -11.97
C ASP A 509 -17.10 -8.01 -11.37
N LEU A 510 -17.51 -7.53 -10.18
CA LEU A 510 -16.92 -6.34 -9.55
C LEU A 510 -16.44 -6.55 -8.12
N HIS A 511 -16.51 -7.77 -7.59
CA HIS A 511 -16.26 -8.07 -6.18
C HIS A 511 -15.01 -7.37 -5.62
N ASN A 512 -13.85 -7.53 -6.30
CA ASN A 512 -12.59 -6.94 -5.85
C ASN A 512 -12.57 -5.40 -5.92
N LEU A 513 -13.47 -4.77 -6.68
CA LEU A 513 -13.58 -3.31 -6.80
C LEU A 513 -14.43 -2.68 -5.68
N ASN A 514 -15.32 -3.43 -5.03
CA ASN A 514 -16.31 -2.86 -4.09
C ASN A 514 -15.66 -2.01 -2.99
N GLY A 515 -14.66 -2.54 -2.30
CA GLY A 515 -13.97 -1.82 -1.23
C GLY A 515 -13.35 -0.51 -1.67
N ALA A 516 -12.76 -0.48 -2.87
CA ALA A 516 -12.21 0.74 -3.45
C ALA A 516 -13.29 1.80 -3.74
N LEU A 517 -14.50 1.40 -4.13
CA LEU A 517 -15.62 2.33 -4.35
C LEU A 517 -16.16 2.91 -3.04
N VAL A 518 -16.23 2.10 -1.97
CA VAL A 518 -16.58 2.57 -0.61
C VAL A 518 -15.55 3.61 -0.16
N HIS A 519 -14.27 3.27 -0.26
CA HIS A 519 -13.15 4.13 0.13
C HIS A 519 -13.21 5.47 -0.61
N MET A 520 -13.39 5.43 -1.93
CA MET A 520 -13.51 6.60 -2.79
C MET A 520 -14.71 7.48 -2.41
N ALA A 521 -15.88 6.89 -2.18
CA ALA A 521 -17.09 7.64 -1.83
C ALA A 521 -16.98 8.34 -0.46
N THR A 522 -16.41 7.66 0.54
CA THR A 522 -16.14 8.25 1.86
C THR A 522 -15.15 9.42 1.75
N ALA A 523 -14.06 9.25 1.01
CA ALA A 523 -13.08 10.32 0.82
C ALA A 523 -13.68 11.54 0.10
N GLN A 524 -14.53 11.31 -0.91
CA GLN A 524 -15.28 12.36 -1.57
C GLN A 524 -16.15 13.14 -0.58
N GLY A 525 -16.84 12.46 0.35
CA GLY A 525 -17.62 13.12 1.41
C GLY A 525 -16.76 14.02 2.31
N LEU A 526 -15.57 13.57 2.69
CA LEU A 526 -14.65 14.38 3.49
C LEU A 526 -14.08 15.58 2.71
N VAL A 527 -13.81 15.41 1.41
CA VAL A 527 -13.41 16.52 0.52
C VAL A 527 -14.52 17.56 0.42
N GLU A 528 -15.78 17.14 0.22
CA GLU A 528 -16.93 18.03 0.14
C GLU A 528 -17.18 18.78 1.46
N ARG A 529 -17.11 18.05 2.58
CA ARG A 529 -17.16 18.64 3.92
C ARG A 529 -16.04 19.66 4.10
N GLY A 530 -14.80 19.31 3.75
CA GLY A 530 -13.64 20.20 3.81
C GLY A 530 -13.86 21.47 2.98
N LYS A 531 -14.35 21.34 1.74
CA LYS A 531 -14.67 22.49 0.88
C LYS A 531 -15.74 23.39 1.47
N SER A 532 -16.74 22.81 2.13
CA SER A 532 -17.79 23.58 2.80
C SER A 532 -17.30 24.40 4.00
N ILE A 533 -16.24 23.94 4.67
CA ILE A 533 -15.67 24.56 5.88
C ILE A 533 -14.54 25.54 5.53
N PHE A 534 -13.65 25.16 4.60
CA PHE A 534 -12.40 25.86 4.30
C PHE A 534 -12.35 26.47 2.89
N GLY A 535 -13.47 26.46 2.15
CA GLY A 535 -13.56 27.03 0.82
C GLY A 535 -12.84 26.18 -0.24
N SER A 536 -12.33 26.80 -1.31
CA SER A 536 -11.71 26.08 -2.44
C SER A 536 -10.50 25.23 -2.08
N ASP A 537 -9.85 25.55 -0.96
CA ASP A 537 -8.64 24.87 -0.49
C ASP A 537 -9.01 23.58 0.21
N GLY A 538 -10.23 23.50 0.72
CA GLY A 538 -10.79 22.32 1.34
C GLY A 538 -9.91 21.74 2.44
N ASP A 539 -10.08 20.44 2.64
CA ASP A 539 -9.28 19.63 3.55
C ASP A 539 -9.07 18.29 2.87
N ARG A 540 -7.83 17.81 2.82
CA ARG A 540 -7.51 16.52 2.19
C ARG A 540 -8.15 15.42 3.02
N PRO A 541 -8.75 14.39 2.40
CA PRO A 541 -9.39 13.33 3.16
C PRO A 541 -8.36 12.48 3.90
N PHE A 542 -8.74 11.96 5.07
CA PHE A 542 -8.10 10.79 5.65
C PHE A 542 -9.17 9.72 5.81
N VAL A 543 -9.02 8.63 5.06
CA VAL A 543 -9.89 7.46 5.15
C VAL A 543 -9.01 6.22 5.13
N LEU A 544 -9.00 5.46 6.22
CA LEU A 544 -8.38 4.13 6.22
C LEU A 544 -9.36 3.12 5.62
N SER A 545 -8.88 2.21 4.78
CA SER A 545 -9.71 1.15 4.17
C SER A 545 -9.08 -0.23 4.42
N ARG A 546 -9.89 -1.25 4.69
CA ARG A 546 -9.41 -2.64 4.76
C ARG A 546 -9.25 -3.21 3.37
N SER A 547 -10.35 -3.21 2.62
CA SER A 547 -10.39 -3.70 1.25
C SER A 547 -9.97 -2.65 0.24
N PHE A 548 -9.28 -3.07 -0.82
CA PHE A 548 -8.72 -2.18 -1.84
C PHE A 548 -8.59 -2.86 -3.20
N PHE A 549 -8.39 -2.02 -4.22
CA PHE A 549 -8.12 -2.43 -5.59
C PHE A 549 -7.11 -1.50 -6.25
N ALA A 550 -6.71 -1.79 -7.49
CA ALA A 550 -5.93 -0.85 -8.31
C ALA A 550 -6.62 0.52 -8.38
N GLY A 551 -5.92 1.58 -7.95
CA GLY A 551 -6.44 2.95 -7.89
C GLY A 551 -6.75 3.45 -6.47
N SER A 552 -6.83 2.58 -5.45
CA SER A 552 -7.08 2.96 -4.05
C SER A 552 -6.04 3.95 -3.49
N GLN A 553 -4.83 4.00 -4.06
CA GLN A 553 -3.78 4.91 -3.63
C GLN A 553 -4.17 6.38 -3.78
N ARG A 554 -5.09 6.69 -4.70
CA ARG A 554 -5.60 8.05 -4.93
C ARG A 554 -6.52 8.55 -3.80
N THR A 555 -6.83 7.69 -2.84
CA THR A 555 -7.86 7.95 -1.83
C THR A 555 -7.27 8.12 -0.44
N GLY A 556 -6.53 7.13 0.06
CA GLY A 556 -6.05 7.12 1.43
C GLY A 556 -5.28 5.85 1.79
N PRO A 557 -4.92 5.67 3.07
CA PRO A 557 -4.18 4.50 3.51
C PRO A 557 -5.01 3.22 3.56
N ILE A 558 -4.29 2.10 3.62
CA ILE A 558 -4.81 0.79 3.99
C ILE A 558 -4.01 0.20 5.15
N TRP A 559 -4.48 -0.90 5.73
CA TRP A 559 -3.68 -1.73 6.62
C TRP A 559 -3.90 -3.21 6.33
N THR A 560 -3.01 -4.07 6.80
CA THR A 560 -3.01 -5.51 6.48
C THR A 560 -4.04 -6.35 7.23
N GLY A 561 -5.16 -5.74 7.64
CA GLY A 561 -6.22 -6.38 8.42
C GLY A 561 -5.78 -6.99 9.75
N ASP A 562 -6.49 -8.04 10.14
CA ASP A 562 -6.49 -8.60 11.49
C ASP A 562 -5.34 -9.59 11.72
N ASN A 563 -4.13 -9.05 11.90
CA ASN A 563 -2.92 -9.83 12.20
C ASN A 563 -2.88 -10.35 13.66
N ALA A 564 -1.94 -11.25 13.97
CA ALA A 564 -1.77 -11.79 15.33
C ALA A 564 -0.61 -11.14 16.10
N ALA A 565 -0.71 -11.10 17.42
CA ALA A 565 0.35 -10.68 18.35
C ALA A 565 1.43 -11.75 18.48
N SER A 566 2.16 -12.01 17.38
CA SER A 566 3.23 -13.00 17.29
C SER A 566 4.45 -12.44 16.53
N TRP A 567 5.62 -13.02 16.79
CA TRP A 567 6.86 -12.72 16.07
C TRP A 567 6.76 -13.07 14.58
N GLU A 568 5.96 -14.07 14.24
CA GLU A 568 5.71 -14.46 12.86
C GLU A 568 4.98 -13.36 12.08
N HIS A 569 3.89 -12.80 12.64
CA HIS A 569 3.18 -11.67 12.01
C HIS A 569 3.99 -10.36 12.05
N LEU A 570 4.84 -10.15 13.07
CA LEU A 570 5.83 -9.07 13.04
C LEU A 570 6.74 -9.20 11.82
N ARG A 571 7.31 -10.39 11.57
CA ARG A 571 8.19 -10.64 10.43
C ARG A 571 7.47 -10.47 9.10
N LEU A 572 6.25 -11.00 8.97
CA LEU A 572 5.45 -10.96 7.74
C LEU A 572 4.96 -9.57 7.35
N SER A 573 4.84 -8.66 8.31
CA SER A 573 4.48 -7.28 7.99
C SER A 573 5.41 -6.65 6.95
N VAL A 574 6.70 -6.99 6.92
CA VAL A 574 7.65 -6.43 5.96
C VAL A 574 7.41 -6.91 4.52
N PRO A 575 7.39 -8.22 4.20
CA PRO A 575 7.11 -8.66 2.84
C PRO A 575 5.73 -8.22 2.33
N MET A 576 4.70 -8.20 3.19
CA MET A 576 3.37 -7.70 2.82
C MET A 576 3.40 -6.21 2.46
N LEU A 577 4.04 -5.37 3.30
CA LEU A 577 4.14 -3.94 3.00
C LEU A 577 5.03 -3.66 1.79
N LEU A 578 6.07 -4.46 1.54
CA LEU A 578 6.87 -4.36 0.33
C LEU A 578 6.06 -4.69 -0.93
N SER A 579 5.26 -5.77 -0.92
CA SER A 579 4.45 -6.17 -2.08
C SER A 579 3.39 -5.11 -2.40
N ILE A 580 2.71 -4.58 -1.38
CA ILE A 580 1.73 -3.50 -1.50
C ILE A 580 2.39 -2.20 -1.99
N SER A 581 3.59 -1.87 -1.48
CA SER A 581 4.32 -0.66 -1.84
C SER A 581 4.74 -0.66 -3.32
N ILE A 582 5.32 -1.75 -3.83
CA ILE A 582 5.69 -1.84 -5.26
C ILE A 582 4.47 -1.95 -6.18
N ALA A 583 3.32 -2.38 -5.64
CA ALA A 583 2.05 -2.41 -6.37
C ALA A 583 1.35 -1.04 -6.45
N GLY A 584 2.04 0.03 -6.04
CA GLY A 584 1.58 1.40 -6.19
C GLY A 584 0.69 1.92 -5.05
N LEU A 585 0.58 1.18 -3.93
CA LEU A 585 -0.21 1.56 -2.75
C LEU A 585 0.68 1.75 -1.49
N PRO A 586 1.71 2.61 -1.52
CA PRO A 586 2.70 2.68 -0.46
C PRO A 586 2.20 3.28 0.87
N PHE A 587 0.98 3.84 0.94
CA PHE A 587 0.42 4.31 2.21
C PHE A 587 -0.23 3.15 2.98
N ALA A 588 0.59 2.19 3.41
CA ALA A 588 0.16 0.97 4.06
C ALA A 588 0.87 0.74 5.40
N GLY A 589 0.27 -0.08 6.27
CA GLY A 589 0.82 -0.45 7.57
C GLY A 589 0.22 -1.76 8.10
N ALA A 590 0.79 -2.26 9.20
CA ALA A 590 0.24 -3.40 9.94
C ALA A 590 -0.02 -2.97 11.39
N ASP A 591 -1.01 -3.58 12.05
CA ASP A 591 -1.36 -3.21 13.42
C ASP A 591 -0.23 -3.55 14.40
N VAL A 592 0.31 -2.50 15.04
CA VAL A 592 1.44 -2.61 15.94
C VAL A 592 1.02 -3.31 17.22
N GLY A 593 1.73 -4.38 17.55
CA GLY A 593 1.43 -5.29 18.66
C GLY A 593 0.49 -6.44 18.30
N GLY A 594 -0.01 -6.52 17.06
CA GLY A 594 -0.89 -7.57 16.56
C GLY A 594 -2.34 -7.47 17.05
N PHE A 595 -3.31 -7.55 16.14
CA PHE A 595 -4.73 -7.41 16.46
C PHE A 595 -5.21 -8.50 17.43
N PHE A 596 -5.02 -9.77 17.10
CA PHE A 596 -5.39 -10.91 17.95
C PHE A 596 -4.32 -11.23 18.99
N GLY A 597 -4.73 -11.66 20.19
CA GLY A 597 -3.81 -12.10 21.24
C GLY A 597 -3.15 -10.97 22.03
N ASN A 598 -2.21 -11.33 22.93
CA ASN A 598 -1.54 -10.37 23.80
C ASN A 598 -0.02 -10.40 23.55
N ALA A 599 0.51 -9.32 22.98
CA ALA A 599 1.96 -9.15 22.85
C ALA A 599 2.62 -9.03 24.24
N ASP A 600 3.74 -9.72 24.42
CA ASP A 600 4.59 -9.48 25.58
C ASP A 600 5.38 -8.17 25.44
N SER A 601 6.12 -7.83 26.50
CA SER A 601 6.90 -6.59 26.57
C SER A 601 8.02 -6.51 25.52
N GLU A 602 8.60 -7.65 25.11
CA GLU A 602 9.65 -7.65 24.08
C GLU A 602 9.03 -7.40 22.70
N LEU A 603 8.00 -8.16 22.37
CA LEU A 603 7.30 -8.06 21.09
C LEU A 603 6.71 -6.66 20.87
N ILE A 604 6.06 -6.06 21.87
CA ILE A 604 5.49 -4.71 21.70
C ILE A 604 6.57 -3.65 21.46
N VAL A 605 7.74 -3.78 22.10
CA VAL A 605 8.88 -2.88 21.87
C VAL A 605 9.41 -3.06 20.45
N ARG A 606 9.68 -4.31 20.02
CA ARG A 606 10.17 -4.58 18.66
C ARG A 606 9.20 -4.12 17.59
N TRP A 607 7.90 -4.28 17.82
CA TRP A 607 6.88 -3.83 16.89
C TRP A 607 6.79 -2.31 16.82
N ASN A 608 6.96 -1.57 17.93
CA ASN A 608 7.05 -0.12 17.88
C ASN A 608 8.32 0.36 17.13
N GLN A 609 9.44 -0.33 17.34
CA GLN A 609 10.70 -0.05 16.64
C GLN A 609 10.56 -0.23 15.12
N LEU A 610 9.95 -1.32 14.67
CA LEU A 610 9.68 -1.55 13.25
C LEU A 610 8.58 -0.61 12.72
N GLY A 611 7.48 -0.45 13.45
CA GLY A 611 6.34 0.38 13.06
C GLY A 611 6.67 1.86 12.89
N THR A 612 7.74 2.34 13.53
CA THR A 612 8.34 3.66 13.29
C THR A 612 8.61 3.92 11.81
N TYR A 613 8.90 2.87 11.03
CA TYR A 613 9.23 2.91 9.60
C TYR A 613 8.09 2.43 8.68
N TYR A 614 6.89 2.19 9.21
CA TYR A 614 5.70 1.97 8.36
C TYR A 614 5.17 3.29 7.80
N PRO A 615 4.81 3.37 6.51
CA PRO A 615 4.12 4.54 5.97
C PRO A 615 2.85 4.90 6.75
N PHE A 616 2.02 3.92 7.10
CA PHE A 616 0.90 4.06 8.05
C PHE A 616 1.25 3.38 9.39
N PHE A 617 1.19 4.13 10.50
CA PHE A 617 1.66 3.64 11.81
C PHE A 617 0.55 3.72 12.88
N ARG A 618 -0.08 2.57 13.15
CA ARG A 618 -1.20 2.44 14.10
C ARG A 618 -0.96 1.32 15.10
N GLY A 619 -1.15 1.59 16.39
CA GLY A 619 -1.39 0.55 17.39
C GLY A 619 -2.89 0.26 17.46
N HIS A 620 -3.29 -1.00 17.30
CA HIS A 620 -4.69 -1.45 17.38
C HIS A 620 -4.74 -2.89 17.87
N GLY A 621 -5.75 -3.26 18.66
CA GLY A 621 -5.93 -4.59 19.24
C GLY A 621 -7.40 -4.97 19.41
N HIS A 622 -7.67 -6.27 19.33
CA HIS A 622 -8.99 -6.89 19.40
C HIS A 622 -9.70 -6.68 20.75
N LEU A 623 -11.02 -6.89 20.77
CA LEU A 623 -11.89 -6.71 21.96
C LEU A 623 -11.37 -7.45 23.20
N GLU A 624 -10.92 -8.69 23.00
CA GLU A 624 -10.51 -9.60 24.07
C GLU A 624 -9.07 -9.36 24.57
N THR A 625 -8.30 -8.48 23.93
CA THR A 625 -6.93 -8.20 24.37
C THR A 625 -6.92 -7.33 25.62
N LYS A 626 -5.88 -7.50 26.44
CA LYS A 626 -5.56 -6.55 27.51
C LYS A 626 -5.33 -5.15 26.91
N ARG A 627 -5.51 -4.13 27.76
CA ARG A 627 -5.06 -2.77 27.44
C ARG A 627 -3.55 -2.79 27.24
N ARG A 628 -3.10 -2.07 26.22
CA ARG A 628 -1.69 -2.04 25.79
C ARG A 628 -1.28 -0.71 25.19
N GLU A 629 -1.87 0.38 25.70
CA GLU A 629 -1.27 1.71 25.51
C GLU A 629 0.23 1.65 25.86
N PRO A 630 1.10 2.36 25.12
CA PRO A 630 2.54 2.09 25.08
C PRO A 630 3.28 2.26 26.43
N TRP A 631 2.65 2.86 27.44
CA TRP A 631 3.18 3.04 28.80
C TRP A 631 2.81 1.92 29.79
N LEU A 632 2.04 0.91 29.38
CA LEU A 632 1.55 -0.14 30.29
C LEU A 632 2.55 -1.29 30.53
N PHE A 633 3.76 -1.22 29.97
CA PHE A 633 4.75 -2.31 29.96
C PHE A 633 5.93 -2.10 30.92
N GLY A 634 5.76 -1.28 31.96
CA GLY A 634 6.83 -0.90 32.90
C GLY A 634 7.72 0.21 32.37
N GLU A 635 8.52 0.82 33.26
CA GLU A 635 9.24 2.08 32.98
C GLU A 635 10.26 1.96 31.83
N ASP A 636 11.03 0.87 31.78
CA ASP A 636 12.03 0.66 30.72
C ASP A 636 11.38 0.53 29.33
N ASN A 637 10.32 -0.26 29.22
CA ASN A 637 9.64 -0.45 27.93
C ASN A 637 8.84 0.79 27.54
N THR A 638 8.29 1.52 28.51
CA THR A 638 7.70 2.85 28.30
C THR A 638 8.73 3.80 27.68
N ARG A 639 9.96 3.82 28.19
CA ARG A 639 11.05 4.64 27.62
C ARG A 639 11.41 4.20 26.20
N ARG A 640 11.50 2.90 25.91
CA ARG A 640 11.79 2.36 24.56
C ARG A 640 10.70 2.68 23.54
N ASN A 641 9.44 2.49 23.92
CA ASN A 641 8.29 2.83 23.08
C ASN A 641 8.25 4.34 22.82
N ARG A 642 8.47 5.16 23.86
CA ARG A 642 8.59 6.62 23.71
C ARG A 642 9.69 7.02 22.73
N GLN A 643 10.84 6.37 22.78
CA GLN A 643 11.94 6.64 21.85
C GLN A 643 11.55 6.34 20.39
N SER A 644 10.88 5.21 20.15
CA SER A 644 10.36 4.84 18.82
C SER A 644 9.37 5.89 18.29
N LEU A 645 8.41 6.30 19.13
CA LEU A 645 7.46 7.36 18.78
C LEU A 645 8.18 8.69 18.51
N ARG A 646 9.14 9.11 19.32
CA ARG A 646 9.90 10.34 19.08
C ARG A 646 10.73 10.29 17.81
N GLU A 647 11.32 9.13 17.49
CA GLU A 647 12.07 8.92 16.24
C GLU A 647 11.15 9.08 15.02
N ARG A 648 9.95 8.49 15.05
CA ARG A 648 8.94 8.72 14.00
C ARG A 648 8.68 10.20 13.81
N TYR A 649 8.42 10.93 14.89
CA TYR A 649 8.09 12.36 14.81
C TYR A 649 9.27 13.17 14.26
N ALA A 650 10.51 12.86 14.67
CA ALA A 650 11.70 13.50 14.14
C ALA A 650 11.86 13.29 12.63
N LEU A 651 11.50 12.10 12.12
CA LEU A 651 11.57 11.71 10.71
C LEU A 651 10.39 12.20 9.85
N LEU A 652 9.33 12.77 10.42
CA LEU A 652 8.16 13.19 9.64
C LEU A 652 8.47 14.12 8.46
N PRO A 653 9.42 15.08 8.52
CA PRO A 653 9.79 15.87 7.35
C PRO A 653 10.35 15.03 6.19
N TYR A 654 11.16 14.03 6.51
CA TYR A 654 11.68 13.08 5.52
C TYR A 654 10.56 12.24 4.94
N LEU A 655 9.74 11.61 5.79
CA LEU A 655 8.61 10.79 5.35
C LEU A 655 7.61 11.58 4.50
N TYR A 656 7.27 12.81 4.89
CA TYR A 656 6.36 13.65 4.12
C TYR A 656 6.93 14.07 2.77
N THR A 657 8.25 14.24 2.69
CA THR A 657 8.95 14.44 1.41
C THR A 657 8.88 13.19 0.54
N LEU A 658 9.01 11.99 1.11
CA LEU A 658 8.80 10.75 0.36
C LEU A 658 7.37 10.64 -0.15
N PHE A 659 6.36 11.01 0.65
CA PHE A 659 4.97 11.06 0.18
C PHE A 659 4.76 12.08 -0.96
N TRP A 660 5.49 13.19 -0.96
CA TRP A 660 5.51 14.11 -2.10
C TRP A 660 6.12 13.50 -3.36
N GLU A 661 7.23 12.76 -3.24
CA GLU A 661 7.82 12.01 -4.35
C GLU A 661 6.85 10.95 -4.88
N THR A 662 6.24 10.17 -4.00
CA THR A 662 5.20 9.20 -4.37
C THR A 662 4.02 9.89 -5.05
N HIS A 663 3.53 11.02 -4.52
CA HIS A 663 2.42 11.78 -5.08
C HIS A 663 2.72 12.31 -6.49
N THR A 664 3.97 12.66 -6.78
CA THR A 664 4.35 13.28 -8.05
C THR A 664 4.94 12.31 -9.07
N GLN A 665 5.48 11.18 -8.62
CA GLN A 665 6.26 10.23 -9.46
C GLN A 665 5.77 8.78 -9.37
N GLY A 666 4.98 8.43 -8.35
CA GLY A 666 4.54 7.05 -8.10
C GLY A 666 5.60 6.14 -7.49
N THR A 667 6.68 6.70 -6.92
CA THR A 667 7.76 5.92 -6.30
C THR A 667 7.30 5.32 -4.96
N PRO A 668 7.74 4.09 -4.62
CA PRO A 668 7.44 3.47 -3.33
C PRO A 668 8.20 4.14 -2.16
N ILE A 669 7.64 4.03 -0.95
CA ILE A 669 8.26 4.55 0.28
C ILE A 669 9.10 3.46 0.95
N MET A 670 8.49 2.33 1.30
CA MET A 670 9.24 1.11 1.61
C MET A 670 9.67 0.47 0.30
N ARG A 671 10.97 0.37 0.06
CA ARG A 671 11.55 -0.13 -1.19
C ARG A 671 12.33 -1.41 -0.91
N PRO A 672 12.12 -2.49 -1.68
CA PRO A 672 13.01 -3.64 -1.60
C PRO A 672 14.41 -3.21 -2.05
N LEU A 673 15.45 -3.86 -1.55
CA LEU A 673 16.83 -3.44 -1.85
C LEU A 673 17.12 -3.40 -3.36
N TRP A 674 16.60 -4.35 -4.14
CA TRP A 674 16.81 -4.38 -5.59
C TRP A 674 16.21 -3.17 -6.32
N TYR A 675 15.25 -2.45 -5.73
CA TYR A 675 14.71 -1.22 -6.32
C TYR A 675 15.78 -0.12 -6.37
N GLU A 676 16.64 -0.04 -5.34
CA GLU A 676 17.76 0.90 -5.23
C GLU A 676 19.07 0.33 -5.81
N PHE A 677 19.19 -1.00 -5.83
CA PHE A 677 20.37 -1.74 -6.27
C PHE A 677 20.01 -2.81 -7.33
N PRO A 678 19.47 -2.41 -8.50
CA PRO A 678 18.86 -3.34 -9.47
C PRO A 678 19.83 -4.36 -10.08
N GLU A 679 21.14 -4.08 -10.06
CA GLU A 679 22.13 -5.01 -10.59
C GLU A 679 22.59 -6.06 -9.56
N LEU A 680 22.18 -5.92 -8.29
CA LEU A 680 22.66 -6.76 -7.20
C LEU A 680 21.70 -7.92 -6.92
N THR A 681 21.87 -9.00 -7.68
CA THR A 681 20.99 -10.19 -7.66
C THR A 681 20.81 -10.83 -6.28
N ALA A 682 21.79 -10.72 -5.38
CA ALA A 682 21.69 -11.20 -4.00
C ALA A 682 20.54 -10.56 -3.20
N THR A 683 20.02 -9.42 -3.65
CA THR A 683 18.93 -8.68 -2.97
C THR A 683 17.52 -9.08 -3.43
N TYR A 684 17.40 -9.92 -4.46
CA TYR A 684 16.13 -10.15 -5.15
C TYR A 684 15.11 -10.91 -4.30
N SER A 685 15.58 -11.77 -3.38
CA SER A 685 14.74 -12.52 -2.46
C SER A 685 14.74 -11.96 -1.03
N MET A 686 15.41 -10.83 -0.78
CA MET A 686 15.49 -10.25 0.57
C MET A 686 14.20 -9.52 0.92
N ASP A 687 13.60 -9.91 2.04
CA ASP A 687 12.34 -9.36 2.51
C ASP A 687 12.26 -9.12 4.02
N GLN A 688 13.39 -9.26 4.73
CA GLN A 688 13.53 -8.96 6.16
C GLN A 688 14.30 -7.66 6.44
N GLN A 689 14.72 -6.97 5.38
CA GLN A 689 15.30 -5.64 5.44
C GLN A 689 14.86 -4.85 4.21
N PHE A 690 14.74 -3.54 4.35
CA PHE A 690 14.23 -2.68 3.29
C PHE A 690 14.87 -1.31 3.33
N MET A 691 14.78 -0.61 2.21
CA MET A 691 15.10 0.80 2.11
C MET A 691 13.86 1.62 2.47
N PHE A 692 13.99 2.60 3.37
CA PHE A 692 12.96 3.58 3.69
C PHE A 692 13.27 4.88 2.94
N GLY A 693 12.65 5.05 1.78
CA GLY A 693 13.13 5.94 0.73
C GLY A 693 14.55 5.55 0.28
N PRO A 694 15.29 6.46 -0.39
CA PRO A 694 16.63 6.13 -0.89
C PRO A 694 17.73 6.24 0.18
N ALA A 695 17.47 6.93 1.30
CA ALA A 695 18.51 7.38 2.22
C ALA A 695 18.73 6.48 3.45
N MET A 696 17.80 5.60 3.79
CA MET A 696 17.84 4.80 5.01
C MET A 696 17.59 3.32 4.73
N LEU A 697 18.41 2.43 5.28
CA LEU A 697 18.17 0.99 5.31
C LEU A 697 17.72 0.59 6.71
N VAL A 698 16.65 -0.20 6.80
CA VAL A 698 16.07 -0.67 8.07
C VAL A 698 16.21 -2.20 8.11
N ALA A 699 16.83 -2.71 9.18
CA ALA A 699 16.99 -4.13 9.45
C ALA A 699 16.47 -4.45 10.87
N PRO A 700 15.15 -4.60 11.03
CA PRO A 700 14.53 -4.73 12.35
C PRO A 700 14.90 -6.05 13.03
N VAL A 701 14.80 -6.07 14.37
CA VAL A 701 14.93 -7.30 15.15
C VAL A 701 13.60 -8.05 15.11
N MET A 702 13.60 -9.23 14.50
CA MET A 702 12.37 -10.00 14.20
C MET A 702 12.26 -11.35 14.94
N GLU A 703 13.20 -11.67 15.83
CA GLU A 703 13.21 -12.92 16.58
C GLU A 703 13.38 -12.65 18.10
N PRO A 704 12.71 -13.42 18.97
CA PRO A 704 12.74 -13.22 20.42
C PRO A 704 14.12 -13.48 21.03
N GLY A 705 14.52 -12.65 22.00
CA GLY A 705 15.77 -12.80 22.73
C GLY A 705 17.03 -12.57 21.89
N SER A 706 16.90 -11.97 20.70
CA SER A 706 18.03 -11.75 19.79
C SER A 706 19.08 -10.82 20.40
N SER A 707 20.34 -11.26 20.33
CA SER A 707 21.52 -10.46 20.72
C SER A 707 22.35 -9.97 19.54
N SER A 708 22.05 -10.45 18.33
CA SER A 708 22.61 -9.96 17.08
C SER A 708 21.63 -10.17 15.92
N VAL A 709 21.74 -9.35 14.88
CA VAL A 709 21.03 -9.54 13.61
C VAL A 709 22.00 -9.54 12.45
N GLU A 710 21.68 -10.31 11.42
CA GLU A 710 22.41 -10.26 10.16
C GLU A 710 21.89 -9.11 9.30
N VAL A 711 22.78 -8.26 8.81
CA VAL A 711 22.43 -7.12 7.95
C VAL A 711 23.25 -7.17 6.67
N PHE A 712 22.56 -7.11 5.54
CA PHE A 712 23.19 -6.91 4.25
C PHE A 712 23.31 -5.43 3.90
N LEU A 713 24.53 -4.94 3.72
CA LEU A 713 24.84 -3.57 3.31
C LEU A 713 25.59 -3.60 1.98
N PRO A 714 25.02 -3.06 0.88
CA PRO A 714 25.70 -2.97 -0.41
C PRO A 714 27.05 -2.27 -0.32
N ALA A 715 28.12 -3.00 -0.64
CA ALA A 715 29.50 -2.53 -0.50
C ALA A 715 29.90 -1.43 -1.50
N SER A 716 29.06 -1.13 -2.49
CA SER A 716 29.23 0.01 -3.40
C SER A 716 29.02 1.35 -2.71
N GLU A 717 28.40 1.37 -1.53
CA GLU A 717 28.02 2.56 -0.80
C GLU A 717 28.73 2.65 0.56
N ARG A 718 28.82 3.88 1.09
CA ARG A 718 29.15 4.10 2.50
C ARG A 718 27.87 4.00 3.31
N TRP A 719 27.95 3.36 4.47
CA TRP A 719 26.83 3.22 5.40
C TRP A 719 27.25 3.74 6.76
N PHE A 720 26.34 4.44 7.43
CA PHE A 720 26.55 4.97 8.78
C PHE A 720 25.41 4.49 9.67
N ASP A 721 25.72 4.04 10.88
CA ASP A 721 24.68 3.75 11.86
C ASP A 721 23.84 5.01 12.14
N ALA A 722 22.52 4.93 11.97
CA ALA A 722 21.62 6.09 12.03
C ALA A 722 21.39 6.60 13.46
N HIS A 723 21.88 5.89 14.47
CA HIS A 723 21.82 6.31 15.87
C HIS A 723 23.09 7.07 16.30
N THR A 724 24.25 6.52 15.97
CA THR A 724 25.56 6.99 16.42
C THR A 724 26.27 7.86 15.37
N GLY A 725 25.96 7.68 14.09
CA GLY A 725 26.66 8.30 12.96
C GLY A 725 28.00 7.67 12.62
N VAL A 726 28.38 6.59 13.32
CA VAL A 726 29.64 5.87 13.08
C VAL A 726 29.55 5.15 11.75
N GLU A 727 30.59 5.30 10.92
CA GLU A 727 30.69 4.59 9.64
C GLU A 727 30.82 3.08 9.89
N VAL A 728 30.01 2.31 9.18
CA VAL A 728 30.06 0.85 9.20
C VAL A 728 31.34 0.42 8.45
N SER A 729 32.41 0.16 9.20
CA SER A 729 33.67 -0.35 8.66
C SER A 729 33.84 -1.84 8.98
N LYS A 730 34.72 -2.57 8.28
CA LYS A 730 34.90 -4.02 8.48
C LYS A 730 35.28 -4.45 9.92
N SER A 731 35.70 -3.51 10.77
CA SER A 731 36.16 -3.74 12.15
C SER A 731 35.73 -2.61 13.09
N SER A 732 34.50 -2.62 13.59
CA SER A 732 34.05 -1.77 14.70
C SER A 732 33.33 -2.62 15.76
N GLY A 733 33.43 -2.24 17.05
CA GLY A 733 33.09 -3.09 18.20
C GLY A 733 31.65 -3.63 18.34
N TRP A 734 30.72 -3.20 17.50
CA TRP A 734 29.35 -3.73 17.40
C TRP A 734 29.15 -4.69 16.21
N LEU A 735 30.19 -4.91 15.40
CA LEU A 735 30.25 -5.89 14.32
C LEU A 735 31.05 -7.11 14.77
N SER A 736 30.39 -8.25 15.01
CA SER A 736 31.06 -9.46 15.55
C SER A 736 31.86 -10.22 14.48
N SER A 737 31.43 -10.14 13.22
CA SER A 737 32.14 -10.64 12.04
C SER A 737 31.65 -9.94 10.77
N SER A 738 32.51 -9.82 9.76
CA SER A 738 32.15 -9.27 8.45
C SER A 738 32.69 -10.14 7.31
N ASN A 739 31.84 -10.48 6.35
CA ASN A 739 32.29 -10.65 4.97
C ASN A 739 32.10 -9.29 4.25
N LYS A 740 32.39 -9.16 2.95
CA LYS A 740 32.38 -7.83 2.30
C LYS A 740 31.02 -7.11 2.29
N THR A 741 29.90 -7.80 2.52
CA THR A 741 28.53 -7.26 2.34
C THR A 741 27.55 -7.66 3.44
N THR A 742 27.84 -8.70 4.22
CA THR A 742 26.99 -9.21 5.29
C THR A 742 27.68 -8.97 6.63
N HIS A 743 26.93 -8.36 7.53
CA HIS A 743 27.40 -7.81 8.80
C HIS A 743 26.59 -8.42 9.94
N GLN A 744 27.27 -8.94 10.96
CA GLN A 744 26.62 -9.36 12.20
C GLN A 744 26.60 -8.20 13.19
N VAL A 745 25.42 -7.62 13.41
CA VAL A 745 25.18 -6.40 14.18
C VAL A 745 24.69 -6.80 15.57
N ASN A 746 25.46 -6.50 16.61
CA ASN A 746 25.02 -6.73 17.98
C ASN A 746 23.82 -5.84 18.29
N VAL A 747 22.78 -6.42 18.91
CA VAL A 747 21.55 -5.72 19.29
C VAL A 747 21.18 -6.02 20.74
N ASP A 748 20.55 -5.03 21.36
CA ASP A 748 19.84 -5.16 22.63
C ASP A 748 18.40 -4.63 22.48
N MET A 749 17.67 -4.52 23.58
CA MET A 749 16.29 -4.00 23.59
C MET A 749 16.17 -2.52 23.18
N GLU A 750 17.26 -1.75 23.23
CA GLU A 750 17.29 -0.33 22.82
C GLU A 750 17.62 -0.17 21.33
N SER A 751 18.27 -1.19 20.75
CA SER A 751 18.80 -1.17 19.40
C SER A 751 17.70 -1.21 18.34
N ILE A 752 17.79 -0.28 17.38
CA ILE A 752 16.97 -0.24 16.16
C ILE A 752 17.95 -0.19 14.97
N PRO A 753 18.32 -1.33 14.36
CA PRO A 753 19.35 -1.35 13.34
C PRO A 753 18.89 -0.63 12.06
N VAL A 754 19.39 0.58 11.90
CA VAL A 754 19.02 1.51 10.84
C VAL A 754 20.28 2.19 10.36
N PHE A 755 20.45 2.30 9.05
CA PHE A 755 21.69 2.78 8.44
C PHE A 755 21.42 3.90 7.45
N LEU A 756 22.12 5.01 7.60
CA LEU A 756 22.14 6.10 6.64
C LEU A 756 23.05 5.72 5.46
N ARG A 757 22.52 5.83 4.25
CA ARG A 757 23.28 5.66 3.01
C ARG A 757 24.05 6.94 2.72
N GLY A 758 25.35 6.83 2.46
CA GLY A 758 26.17 7.93 1.97
C GLY A 758 25.66 8.45 0.63
N GLY A 759 25.75 9.76 0.41
CA GLY A 759 25.19 10.43 -0.78
C GLY A 759 23.85 11.11 -0.53
N HIS A 760 23.31 11.03 0.69
CA HIS A 760 21.97 11.53 0.99
C HIS A 760 21.95 12.62 2.07
N ILE A 761 21.01 13.56 1.93
CA ILE A 761 20.67 14.57 2.93
C ILE A 761 19.22 14.37 3.37
N ILE A 762 18.98 14.22 4.68
CA ILE A 762 17.63 14.14 5.24
C ILE A 762 17.35 15.31 6.19
N ALA A 763 16.12 15.80 6.17
CA ALA A 763 15.64 16.83 7.08
C ALA A 763 14.82 16.20 8.21
N ARG A 764 15.04 16.67 9.44
CA ARG A 764 14.40 16.17 10.67
C ARG A 764 13.92 17.32 11.54
N LYS A 765 12.95 17.07 12.42
CA LYS A 765 12.52 18.00 13.48
C LYS A 765 12.79 17.40 14.86
N GLU A 766 13.86 17.86 15.49
CA GLU A 766 14.45 17.17 16.66
C GLU A 766 13.84 17.61 17.99
N ARG A 767 13.02 18.67 17.96
CA ARG A 767 12.29 19.15 19.13
C ARG A 767 11.06 18.27 19.32
N ALA A 768 11.12 17.41 20.34
CA ALA A 768 9.98 16.58 20.70
C ALA A 768 8.79 17.46 21.12
N ARG A 769 7.64 17.24 20.49
CA ARG A 769 6.34 17.86 20.79
C ARG A 769 5.30 16.76 21.02
N ARG A 770 4.06 17.13 21.35
CA ARG A 770 3.01 16.14 21.66
C ARG A 770 2.22 15.67 20.43
N SER A 771 2.22 16.48 19.36
CA SER A 771 1.55 16.23 18.09
C SER A 771 2.25 16.99 16.95
N THR A 772 1.93 16.64 15.70
CA THR A 772 2.50 17.32 14.53
C THR A 772 2.13 18.80 14.43
N ALA A 773 0.93 19.18 14.85
CA ALA A 773 0.47 20.57 14.83
C ALA A 773 1.39 21.48 15.68
N GLN A 774 1.86 20.98 16.81
CA GLN A 774 2.78 21.69 17.69
C GLN A 774 4.21 21.78 17.14
N MET A 775 4.56 20.92 16.18
CA MET A 775 5.84 20.96 15.48
C MET A 775 5.86 21.92 14.30
N ALA A 776 4.71 22.45 13.85
CA ALA A 776 4.60 23.19 12.59
C ALA A 776 5.66 24.29 12.44
N LYS A 777 5.90 25.05 13.51
CA LYS A 777 6.86 26.17 13.56
C LYS A 777 8.26 25.79 14.02
N ASP A 778 8.51 24.53 14.36
CA ASP A 778 9.84 24.10 14.80
C ASP A 778 10.86 24.13 13.65
N PRO A 779 12.11 24.46 13.94
CA PRO A 779 13.19 24.43 12.97
C PRO A 779 13.58 22.99 12.59
N PHE A 780 14.34 22.87 11.51
CA PHE A 780 14.85 21.63 11.00
C PHE A 780 16.32 21.41 11.38
N THR A 781 16.69 20.14 11.47
CA THR A 781 18.08 19.67 11.44
C THR A 781 18.33 18.95 10.12
N LEU A 782 19.44 19.24 9.46
CA LEU A 782 19.90 18.50 8.29
C LEU A 782 20.93 17.45 8.70
N TRP A 783 20.70 16.19 8.35
CA TRP A 783 21.73 15.15 8.40
C TRP A 783 22.29 14.95 6.99
N VAL A 784 23.58 15.18 6.82
CA VAL A 784 24.31 15.11 5.56
C VAL A 784 25.25 13.91 5.62
N ALA A 785 24.88 12.81 4.96
CA ALA A 785 25.71 11.61 4.90
C ALA A 785 26.55 11.60 3.62
N LEU A 786 27.88 11.76 3.75
CA LEU A 786 28.76 11.89 2.59
C LEU A 786 29.04 10.53 1.93
N ASN A 787 28.90 10.46 0.60
CA ASN A 787 29.36 9.29 -0.17
C ASN A 787 30.89 9.26 -0.28
N SER A 788 31.42 8.27 -1.01
CA SER A 788 32.86 8.09 -1.23
C SER A 788 33.52 9.24 -2.02
N SER A 789 32.74 10.04 -2.75
CA SER A 789 33.20 11.25 -3.46
C SER A 789 33.08 12.52 -2.60
N GLY A 790 32.65 12.40 -1.34
CA GLY A 790 32.44 13.52 -0.43
C GLY A 790 31.22 14.38 -0.79
N GLY A 791 30.25 13.82 -1.54
CA GLY A 791 29.01 14.50 -1.94
C GLY A 791 27.76 13.91 -1.28
N ALA A 792 26.68 14.70 -1.26
CA ALA A 792 25.36 14.26 -0.82
C ALA A 792 24.24 15.15 -1.37
N GLU A 793 23.06 14.61 -1.61
CA GLU A 793 21.88 15.35 -2.09
C GLU A 793 20.60 14.91 -1.36
N GLY A 794 19.61 15.80 -1.29
CA GLY A 794 18.31 15.46 -0.72
C GLY A 794 17.30 16.59 -0.86
N ASN A 795 16.03 16.26 -0.65
CA ASN A 795 14.92 17.20 -0.80
C ASN A 795 14.18 17.43 0.52
N LEU A 796 13.44 18.53 0.59
CA LEU A 796 12.47 18.81 1.65
C LEU A 796 11.23 19.45 1.05
N TYR A 797 10.08 18.79 1.19
CA TYR A 797 8.77 19.32 0.86
C TYR A 797 8.02 19.77 2.11
N ILE A 798 7.36 20.94 2.04
CA ILE A 798 6.57 21.51 3.13
C ILE A 798 5.35 22.25 2.56
N ASP A 799 4.17 22.01 3.12
CA ASP A 799 2.96 22.80 2.89
C ASP A 799 2.24 23.05 4.23
N ASP A 800 0.95 23.43 4.19
CA ASP A 800 0.14 23.59 5.41
C ASP A 800 -0.20 22.26 6.12
N GLY A 801 0.14 21.12 5.52
CA GLY A 801 -0.03 19.79 6.07
C GLY A 801 -1.44 19.23 5.98
N HIS A 802 -2.43 19.94 5.40
CA HIS A 802 -3.80 19.44 5.39
C HIS A 802 -4.65 19.82 4.17
N SER A 803 -4.45 20.99 3.53
CA SER A 803 -5.36 21.49 2.49
C SER A 803 -4.91 21.12 1.06
N PHE A 804 -5.73 21.39 0.05
CA PHE A 804 -5.34 21.29 -1.36
C PHE A 804 -4.62 22.55 -1.88
N ALA A 805 -4.25 23.51 -1.03
CA ALA A 805 -3.60 24.76 -1.46
C ALA A 805 -2.26 24.53 -2.17
N TYR A 806 -1.58 23.41 -1.90
CA TYR A 806 -0.35 23.03 -2.60
C TYR A 806 -0.54 22.93 -4.13
N GLN A 807 -1.72 22.53 -4.61
CA GLN A 807 -2.02 22.43 -6.05
C GLN A 807 -1.91 23.79 -6.76
N ARG A 808 -2.15 24.88 -6.03
CA ARG A 808 -2.01 26.26 -6.52
C ARG A 808 -0.64 26.87 -6.23
N GLY A 809 0.30 26.09 -5.72
CA GLY A 809 1.65 26.53 -5.40
C GLY A 809 1.87 26.91 -3.93
N SER A 810 0.92 26.67 -3.01
CA SER A 810 1.13 26.99 -1.59
C SER A 810 1.96 25.94 -0.86
N TYR A 811 3.21 25.75 -1.29
CA TYR A 811 4.19 24.85 -0.69
C TYR A 811 5.62 25.38 -0.91
N LEU A 812 6.58 24.80 -0.18
CA LEU A 812 8.02 24.90 -0.42
C LEU A 812 8.56 23.53 -0.82
N HIS A 813 9.41 23.51 -1.84
CA HIS A 813 10.19 22.34 -2.22
C HIS A 813 11.65 22.77 -2.37
N ARG A 814 12.50 22.24 -1.49
CA ARG A 814 13.91 22.65 -1.35
C ARG A 814 14.81 21.49 -1.72
N GLN A 815 15.84 21.76 -2.49
CA GLN A 815 16.92 20.82 -2.78
C GLN A 815 18.17 21.24 -2.01
N PHE A 816 18.72 20.29 -1.26
CA PHE A 816 20.00 20.40 -0.61
C PHE A 816 21.05 19.63 -1.42
N SER A 817 22.23 20.24 -1.60
CA SER A 817 23.36 19.59 -2.26
C SER A 817 24.65 19.95 -1.54
N PHE A 818 25.43 18.93 -1.17
CA PHE A 818 26.77 19.03 -0.65
C PHE A 818 27.77 18.55 -1.71
N SER A 819 28.67 19.42 -2.14
CA SER A 819 29.74 19.05 -3.09
C SER A 819 30.96 19.93 -2.89
N LYS A 820 32.16 19.34 -2.95
CA LYS A 820 33.44 20.05 -2.81
C LYS A 820 33.50 20.96 -1.57
N GLY A 821 32.98 20.47 -0.43
CA GLY A 821 32.94 21.22 0.82
C GLY A 821 31.90 22.35 0.86
N VAL A 822 30.96 22.41 -0.08
CA VAL A 822 29.91 23.44 -0.11
C VAL A 822 28.54 22.78 -0.01
N LEU A 823 27.79 23.13 1.04
CA LEU A 823 26.37 22.83 1.17
C LEU A 823 25.56 23.97 0.58
N THR A 824 24.54 23.64 -0.19
CA THR A 824 23.61 24.62 -0.78
C THR A 824 22.17 24.22 -0.48
N ASN A 825 21.31 25.22 -0.30
CA ASN A 825 19.87 25.09 -0.32
C ASN A 825 19.35 25.94 -1.48
N LYS A 826 18.58 25.33 -2.38
CA LYS A 826 17.95 26.01 -3.52
C LYS A 826 16.51 25.57 -3.66
N ALA A 827 15.69 26.39 -4.31
CA ALA A 827 14.37 25.95 -4.73
C ALA A 827 14.53 24.76 -5.68
N ALA A 828 13.85 23.64 -5.40
CA ALA A 828 13.86 22.47 -6.26
C ALA A 828 13.01 22.73 -7.51
N GLU A 829 13.50 22.31 -8.67
CA GLU A 829 12.71 22.37 -9.89
C GLU A 829 11.52 21.41 -9.78
N THR A 830 10.31 21.92 -9.98
CA THR A 830 9.11 21.09 -9.98
C THR A 830 8.95 20.45 -11.35
N SER A 831 9.63 19.32 -11.57
CA SER A 831 9.39 18.44 -12.73
C SER A 831 8.08 17.69 -12.51
N ALA A 832 6.97 18.31 -12.89
CA ALA A 832 5.64 17.73 -12.72
C ALA A 832 5.32 16.82 -13.93
N ALA A 833 5.98 15.67 -14.02
CA ALA A 833 5.81 14.74 -15.14
C ALA A 833 4.40 14.10 -15.17
N VAL A 834 3.71 14.03 -14.03
CA VAL A 834 2.43 13.31 -13.87
C VAL A 834 1.26 14.22 -13.47
N MET A 835 1.51 15.38 -12.85
CA MET A 835 0.45 16.30 -12.38
C MET A 835 0.70 17.75 -12.79
N SER A 836 -0.35 18.52 -13.06
CA SER A 836 -0.26 19.97 -13.32
C SER A 836 -0.19 20.78 -12.03
N ILE A 837 0.92 20.70 -11.29
CA ILE A 837 1.12 21.48 -10.05
C ILE A 837 1.89 22.77 -10.36
N LYS A 838 1.40 23.91 -9.85
CA LYS A 838 2.12 25.19 -10.00
C LYS A 838 3.41 25.21 -9.17
N ALA A 839 4.39 26.00 -9.59
CA ALA A 839 5.61 26.19 -8.81
C ALA A 839 5.30 26.70 -7.39
N GLY A 840 6.01 26.14 -6.41
CA GLY A 840 5.83 26.44 -4.99
C GLY A 840 6.24 27.88 -4.62
N LYS A 841 5.38 28.57 -3.87
CA LYS A 841 5.58 29.89 -3.28
C LYS A 841 4.78 29.99 -1.98
N LEU A 842 5.27 29.35 -0.93
CA LEU A 842 4.82 29.53 0.45
C LEU A 842 5.86 30.36 1.21
N SER A 843 5.43 31.27 2.08
CA SER A 843 6.34 31.97 2.99
C SER A 843 6.23 31.38 4.39
N MET A 844 7.36 31.06 5.01
CA MET A 844 7.42 30.54 6.36
C MET A 844 8.72 30.88 7.08
N SER A 845 8.66 30.98 8.40
CA SER A 845 9.78 31.41 9.24
C SER A 845 10.62 30.26 9.81
N ASN A 846 10.42 29.03 9.35
CA ASN A 846 11.18 27.89 9.84
C ASN A 846 12.64 28.02 9.41
N THR A 847 13.56 27.73 10.33
CA THR A 847 15.00 27.78 10.10
C THR A 847 15.63 26.39 10.09
N ILE A 848 16.85 26.32 9.59
CA ILE A 848 17.79 25.24 9.86
C ILE A 848 18.54 25.62 11.14
N GLU A 849 18.28 24.93 12.25
CA GLU A 849 18.95 25.22 13.53
C GLU A 849 20.22 24.38 13.75
N ARG A 850 20.41 23.34 12.93
CA ARG A 850 21.56 22.44 13.04
C ARG A 850 21.83 21.72 11.71
N ILE A 851 23.11 21.56 11.39
CA ILE A 851 23.58 20.76 10.26
C ILE A 851 24.60 19.76 10.80
N VAL A 852 24.40 18.49 10.51
CA VAL A 852 25.23 17.37 10.99
C VAL A 852 25.81 16.67 9.78
N VAL A 853 27.12 16.67 9.64
CA VAL A 853 27.82 16.05 8.49
C VAL A 853 28.55 14.80 8.95
N VAL A 854 28.05 13.63 8.56
CA VAL A 854 28.68 12.32 8.85
C VAL A 854 29.57 11.88 7.71
N GLY A 855 30.64 11.16 8.05
CA GLY A 855 31.65 10.73 7.09
C GLY A 855 32.64 11.81 6.67
N ALA A 856 32.58 13.00 7.30
CA ALA A 856 33.57 14.08 7.16
C ALA A 856 34.71 13.96 8.18
N ILE A 857 34.46 13.42 9.37
CA ILE A 857 35.50 13.20 10.39
C ILE A 857 36.50 12.15 9.87
N GLY A 858 37.74 12.59 9.66
CA GLY A 858 38.87 11.82 9.14
C GLY A 858 40.18 12.27 9.80
N LYS A 859 41.28 12.47 9.03
CA LYS A 859 42.60 12.93 9.54
C LYS A 859 42.62 14.37 10.10
N GLU A 860 41.56 15.14 9.90
CA GLU A 860 41.48 16.56 10.26
C GLU A 860 40.80 16.74 11.63
N SER A 861 41.44 17.51 12.52
CA SER A 861 40.94 17.71 13.89
C SER A 861 40.07 18.94 14.08
N ARG A 862 40.02 19.85 13.09
CA ARG A 862 39.30 21.13 13.18
C ARG A 862 38.66 21.52 11.85
N TRP A 863 37.45 22.08 11.93
CA TRP A 863 36.65 22.51 10.79
C TRP A 863 36.18 23.95 10.98
N THR A 864 36.00 24.67 9.88
CA THR A 864 35.42 26.02 9.84
C THR A 864 34.24 26.04 8.87
N ALA A 865 33.11 26.63 9.26
CA ALA A 865 31.96 26.86 8.39
C ALA A 865 31.82 28.36 8.10
N LEU A 866 31.70 28.69 6.81
CA LEU A 866 31.57 30.05 6.29
C LEU A 866 30.27 30.19 5.50
N TYR A 867 29.40 31.08 5.96
CA TYR A 867 28.20 31.46 5.22
C TYR A 867 28.54 32.48 4.15
N LYS A 868 28.28 32.15 2.87
CA LYS A 868 28.52 33.05 1.71
C LYS A 868 27.40 34.07 1.53
N GLY A 869 27.05 34.79 2.60
CA GLY A 869 26.18 35.97 2.56
C GLY A 869 26.96 37.27 2.31
N ALA A 870 26.28 38.42 2.35
CA ALA A 870 26.83 39.74 2.02
C ALA A 870 28.08 40.17 2.84
N SER A 871 28.33 39.55 4.00
CA SER A 871 29.44 39.91 4.90
C SER A 871 30.37 38.74 5.29
N GLY A 872 30.18 37.52 4.77
CA GLY A 872 31.01 36.36 5.13
C GLY A 872 31.02 36.04 6.63
N GLN A 873 30.02 35.32 7.12
CA GLN A 873 29.89 35.02 8.57
C GLN A 873 30.49 33.65 8.92
N HIS A 874 31.36 33.61 9.92
CA HIS A 874 31.83 32.36 10.53
C HIS A 874 30.74 31.76 11.41
N MET A 875 30.54 30.45 11.30
CA MET A 875 29.60 29.70 12.13
C MET A 875 30.33 28.83 13.15
N GLU A 876 29.66 28.55 14.26
CA GLU A 876 30.16 27.65 15.30
C GLU A 876 30.17 26.20 14.77
N VAL A 877 31.36 25.60 14.74
CA VAL A 877 31.58 24.22 14.31
C VAL A 877 32.31 23.47 15.40
N GLU A 878 31.83 22.27 15.68
CA GLU A 878 32.47 21.32 16.58
C GLU A 878 32.38 19.91 16.00
N ASN A 879 33.19 19.00 16.52
CA ASN A 879 32.88 17.59 16.41
C ASN A 879 31.82 17.28 17.47
N GLY A 880 30.84 16.45 17.11
CA GLY A 880 29.76 16.09 18.00
C GLY A 880 29.04 14.84 17.53
N PRO A 881 28.12 14.32 18.33
CA PRO A 881 27.38 13.12 17.98
C PRO A 881 26.30 13.42 16.93
N LEU A 882 25.90 12.39 16.18
CA LEU A 882 24.76 12.47 15.26
C LEU A 882 23.49 12.90 16.00
N ASN A 883 23.22 12.22 17.12
CA ASN A 883 22.15 12.48 18.05
C ASN A 883 22.69 13.01 19.38
N ARG A 884 22.05 14.05 19.96
CA ARG A 884 22.47 14.65 21.24
C ARG A 884 21.97 13.83 22.44
N VAL A 885 22.37 12.57 22.50
CA VAL A 885 22.11 11.65 23.61
C VAL A 885 23.42 11.41 24.37
N ALA A 886 23.35 11.32 25.70
CA ALA A 886 24.52 11.07 26.53
C ALA A 886 25.20 9.74 26.15
N GLY A 887 26.53 9.73 26.09
CA GLY A 887 27.31 8.53 25.74
C GLY A 887 27.48 8.28 24.24
N MET A 888 26.89 9.10 23.37
CA MET A 888 27.09 8.99 21.92
C MET A 888 28.51 9.45 21.51
N PRO A 889 29.14 8.78 20.53
CA PRO A 889 30.47 9.17 20.05
C PRO A 889 30.41 10.43 19.17
N ASP A 890 31.50 11.19 19.16
CA ASP A 890 31.69 12.34 18.25
C ASP A 890 32.02 11.85 16.84
N ALA A 891 31.00 11.43 16.10
CA ALA A 891 31.12 10.84 14.76
C ALA A 891 30.80 11.84 13.61
N ALA A 892 30.35 13.05 13.93
CA ALA A 892 29.92 14.04 12.94
C ALA A 892 30.52 15.43 13.15
N VAL A 893 30.68 16.18 12.07
CA VAL A 893 30.94 17.63 12.13
C VAL A 893 29.60 18.33 12.30
N VAL A 894 29.43 19.09 13.37
CA VAL A 894 28.17 19.74 13.74
C VAL A 894 28.30 21.25 13.63
N ILE A 895 27.47 21.85 12.78
CA ILE A 895 27.30 23.31 12.69
C ILE A 895 26.12 23.69 13.57
N ARG A 896 26.39 24.49 14.61
CA ARG A 896 25.40 24.89 15.62
C ARG A 896 24.77 26.23 15.29
N LYS A 897 23.44 26.31 15.44
CA LYS A 897 22.65 27.55 15.28
C LYS A 897 23.02 28.35 14.02
N PRO A 898 23.06 27.71 12.83
CA PRO A 898 23.24 28.48 11.61
C PRO A 898 22.03 29.40 11.36
N ASP A 899 20.85 29.05 11.90
CA ASP A 899 19.60 29.84 11.88
C ASP A 899 19.21 30.33 10.48
N LEU A 900 19.55 29.53 9.46
CA LEU A 900 19.30 29.84 8.06
C LEU A 900 17.84 29.57 7.73
N LEU A 901 17.15 30.52 7.10
CA LEU A 901 15.77 30.33 6.70
C LEU A 901 15.65 29.22 5.64
N VAL A 902 14.69 28.31 5.84
CA VAL A 902 14.43 27.20 4.92
C VAL A 902 13.99 27.69 3.54
N GLU A 903 13.17 28.74 3.50
CA GLU A 903 12.62 29.30 2.26
C GLU A 903 13.66 29.99 1.38
N GLN A 904 14.81 30.38 1.94
CA GLN A 904 15.83 31.18 1.25
C GLN A 904 16.92 30.32 0.63
N ASP A 905 17.42 30.78 -0.52
CA ASP A 905 18.63 30.21 -1.11
C ASP A 905 19.85 30.61 -0.27
N TRP A 906 20.68 29.64 0.06
CA TRP A 906 21.91 29.87 0.79
C TRP A 906 23.01 28.89 0.38
N SER A 907 24.25 29.30 0.62
CA SER A 907 25.44 28.48 0.43
C SER A 907 26.35 28.60 1.65
N LEU A 908 26.74 27.45 2.17
CA LEU A 908 27.61 27.30 3.32
C LEU A 908 28.84 26.49 2.92
N GLN A 909 30.02 27.04 3.15
CA GLN A 909 31.29 26.38 2.86
C GLN A 909 31.88 25.80 4.14
N LEU A 910 32.16 24.50 4.14
CA LEU A 910 32.81 23.76 5.20
C LEU A 910 34.25 23.45 4.78
N LEU A 911 35.22 23.96 5.54
CA LEU A 911 36.65 23.84 5.26
C LEU A 911 37.35 23.11 6.42
N PRO A 912 38.31 22.22 6.14
CA PRO A 912 39.30 21.83 7.13
C PRO A 912 40.07 23.09 7.55
N SER A 913 40.23 23.32 8.85
CA SER A 913 41.07 24.41 9.31
C SER A 913 42.53 24.04 9.05
N SER A 914 43.22 24.78 8.17
CA SER A 914 44.68 24.64 8.07
C SER A 914 45.29 24.96 9.44
N HIS A 915 46.20 24.12 9.93
CA HIS A 915 47.11 24.54 10.99
C HIS A 915 47.74 25.88 10.55
N ASP A 916 47.64 26.90 11.41
CA ASP A 916 48.06 28.30 11.25
C ASP A 916 46.93 29.29 10.89
N LEU A 917 46.34 29.86 11.95
CA LEU A 917 45.97 31.28 12.04
C LEU A 917 46.85 31.92 13.10
#